data_AF-A0A4D7JQZ0-F1
#
_entry.id   AF-A0A4D7JQZ0-F1
#
_cell.length_a   1.000
_cell.length_b   1.000
_cell.length_c   1.000
_cell.angle_alpha   90.00
_cell.angle_beta   90.00
_cell.angle_gamma   90.00
#
_symmetry.space_group_name_H-M   'P 1'
#
loop_
_entity.id
_entity.type
_entity.pdbx_description
1 polymer ?
#
loop_
_entity_poly.entity_id
_entity_poly.type
_entity_poly.pdbx_seq_one_letter_code
_entity_poly.pdbx_strand_id
1 'polypeptide(L)'
;MMALLSLSMIFLAILFALEILFEEWDTKFDIMLFSYPISLKHYLIGKFAGFTLKTFLSFLILIIGFVMGQNLRTGSEMQLGFSFWSYLYPFLIFGVINCFFVCSVLFMVAYTTRKKLLVVIGGLLLYVLYMVLLVFSNSPFMAGSIPQSIEVQQISSLLDPFGASAYFFEAKDYSVTEKNQFIVSFKGFWAINRIVYVLLSILFLVISYRFYAFNKKTSKKELQRKQRKIKAVIPRLVMVKTPTLNFGFKSEFNSVISFARVDLIYLFKTVTIMAVSMLMIFFVGMEMYSDIDKGIRLPDNYASSGLLATSISQSFYLLGAIVLVYFINDMYWRSSTANFYLIEDSVFFSKAKLKGHIMSLAVLLVFLTVLLIVLALVFQIGYGYKQIDWLAYIGFVIFNTIPLFLFGTLLLLINSIINNKYVALGISILAVVVFTTPLIKMLLSYPLLHVFSGFNGVYSDLNGYGAYLSAFSNRLLFGIGLLGLFWTFNSYLISKQWTKVKSVVVLVFLGLGVFGGFNFMSGYAPNNEDAELIKAVHYEKNYRHYQTIAQPTIVDVDTKIDLYPSENSYKIKGKYRIQNLSDEPIYKILFNFHSDLEFVDAILRIHNNEISIDRIVSEIKLNKPLMSSDKATLEFNLSYKWYAVNGHQSFNAIVENGSFMRISNYYPSLGYQPYNEVEDKQKREAYGLGDPTPLKTLEAPGVFKNDFINLDMVVSTESTQTPMGIGDLVKTWTENDRTYTQYKADSIPFRFAVASSKYQKKSITHRGINIEVLYDEKHPENVDRLLKNAKLSLDYCTDNFGAYPFEKISFVEVSSFTSGFAATAYPATIFMTENMIFHTNIDSDPSKDVINELAGHELAHIWWGNSQINPDEREGASMLTETLAMYTEMMIYKKLYGKETMRQRVQIHKQIYDNEKGLYGDPPLYKVPYGATHIAYSKGAIAMVELSELIGEDKVNEALKRFLEHNKYPKKPTSLDLLEEFYRVLPNDYLKQEVDQLFIGIDTK
;
A
#
# COMPACT_ATOMS: atom_id res chain seq x y z
N MET A 1 0.61 11.95 16.30
CA MET A 1 0.31 10.68 17.01
C MET A 1 -0.69 10.84 18.16
N MET A 2 -0.48 11.74 19.15
CA MET A 2 -1.43 11.93 20.28
C MET A 2 -2.90 12.16 19.85
N ALA A 3 -3.12 13.00 18.85
CA ALA A 3 -4.46 13.24 18.29
C ALA A 3 -5.12 11.94 17.79
N LEU A 4 -4.38 11.11 17.05
CA LEU A 4 -4.84 9.80 16.57
C LEU A 4 -5.16 8.84 17.72
N LEU A 5 -4.25 8.74 18.70
CA LEU A 5 -4.47 7.88 19.87
C LEU A 5 -5.72 8.29 20.65
N SER A 6 -6.07 9.58 20.69
CA SER A 6 -7.26 10.07 21.40
C SER A 6 -8.58 9.49 20.87
N LEU A 7 -8.61 8.94 19.65
CA LEU A 7 -9.77 8.21 19.12
C LEU A 7 -10.07 6.93 19.89
N SER A 8 -9.07 6.33 20.54
CA SER A 8 -9.27 5.15 21.39
C SER A 8 -10.19 5.45 22.57
N MET A 9 -10.31 6.73 22.97
CA MET A 9 -11.27 7.18 23.98
C MET A 9 -12.71 6.87 23.62
N ILE A 10 -13.08 6.90 22.34
CA ILE A 10 -14.45 6.57 21.90
C ILE A 10 -14.78 5.14 22.35
N PHE A 11 -13.88 4.20 22.08
CA PHE A 11 -14.07 2.80 22.41
C PHE A 11 -14.06 2.56 23.92
N LEU A 12 -13.09 3.15 24.63
CA LEU A 12 -13.02 3.09 26.10
C LEU A 12 -14.29 3.66 26.75
N ALA A 13 -14.75 4.81 26.25
CA ALA A 13 -15.93 5.48 26.75
C ALA A 13 -17.22 4.70 26.44
N ILE A 14 -17.35 4.05 25.27
CA ILE A 14 -18.49 3.16 25.01
C ILE A 14 -18.51 2.00 26.00
N LEU A 15 -17.38 1.33 26.22
CA LEU A 15 -17.28 0.20 27.16
C LEU A 15 -17.71 0.61 28.58
N PHE A 16 -17.13 1.69 29.10
CA PHE A 16 -17.47 2.17 30.43
C PHE A 16 -18.86 2.80 30.50
N ALA A 17 -19.39 3.36 29.41
CA ALA A 17 -20.75 3.86 29.38
C ALA A 17 -21.76 2.72 29.56
N LEU A 18 -21.57 1.61 28.86
CA LEU A 18 -22.43 0.42 28.95
C LEU A 18 -22.36 -0.24 30.34
N GLU A 19 -21.20 -0.21 30.97
CA GLU A 19 -20.99 -0.75 32.32
C GLU A 19 -21.58 0.18 33.40
N ILE A 20 -21.21 1.46 33.41
CA ILE A 20 -21.47 2.39 34.53
C ILE A 20 -22.81 3.11 34.40
N LEU A 21 -23.21 3.52 33.20
CA LEU A 21 -24.39 4.37 33.03
C LEU A 21 -25.70 3.57 33.00
N PHE A 22 -25.62 2.26 32.74
CA PHE A 22 -26.78 1.36 32.67
C PHE A 22 -26.89 0.40 33.86
N GLU A 23 -25.88 0.34 34.72
CA GLU A 23 -25.75 -0.62 35.84
C GLU A 23 -27.03 -0.72 36.67
N GLU A 24 -27.59 0.41 37.11
CA GLU A 24 -28.77 0.43 37.97
C GLU A 24 -30.04 0.00 37.24
N TRP A 25 -30.15 0.27 35.93
CA TRP A 25 -31.29 -0.17 35.13
C TRP A 25 -31.24 -1.66 34.83
N ASP A 26 -30.04 -2.19 34.55
CA ASP A 26 -29.84 -3.62 34.29
C ASP A 26 -30.11 -4.47 35.53
N THR A 27 -29.66 -4.00 36.70
CA THR A 27 -29.86 -4.66 38.00
C THR A 27 -31.22 -4.36 38.63
N LYS A 28 -31.98 -3.40 38.08
CA LYS A 28 -33.20 -2.82 38.67
C LYS A 28 -33.00 -2.22 40.07
N PHE A 29 -31.76 -1.88 40.40
CA PHE A 29 -31.39 -1.25 41.66
C PHE A 29 -31.79 0.24 41.70
N ASP A 30 -32.07 0.83 40.53
CA ASP A 30 -32.59 2.19 40.38
C ASP A 30 -33.82 2.47 41.27
N ILE A 31 -34.68 1.47 41.47
CA ILE A 31 -35.87 1.56 42.33
C ILE A 31 -35.50 1.80 43.80
N MET A 32 -34.45 1.15 44.31
CA MET A 32 -33.96 1.34 45.68
C MET A 32 -33.15 2.63 45.81
N LEU A 33 -32.26 2.90 44.86
CA LEU A 33 -31.36 4.06 44.92
C LEU A 33 -32.14 5.38 44.97
N PHE A 34 -33.20 5.51 44.15
CA PHE A 34 -34.04 6.72 44.13
C PHE A 34 -35.05 6.81 45.28
N SER A 35 -35.03 5.87 46.23
CA SER A 35 -35.79 6.01 47.50
C SER A 35 -35.02 6.78 48.58
N TYR A 36 -33.70 6.95 48.40
CA TYR A 36 -32.85 7.77 49.26
C TYR A 36 -32.94 9.26 48.88
N PRO A 37 -32.67 10.19 49.81
CA PRO A 37 -32.73 11.64 49.56
C PRO A 37 -31.51 12.16 48.76
N ILE A 38 -31.21 11.53 47.63
CA ILE A 38 -30.12 11.94 46.74
C ILE A 38 -30.67 12.94 45.72
N SER A 39 -30.10 14.15 45.67
CA SER A 39 -30.50 15.11 44.64
C SER A 39 -30.06 14.63 43.25
N LEU A 40 -30.91 14.86 42.24
CA LEU A 40 -30.62 14.49 40.85
C LEU A 40 -29.31 15.09 40.33
N LYS A 41 -29.02 16.35 40.72
CA LYS A 41 -27.79 17.05 40.33
C LYS A 41 -26.54 16.31 40.81
N HIS A 42 -26.47 15.98 42.10
CA HIS A 42 -25.32 15.26 42.66
C HIS A 42 -25.20 13.83 42.10
N TYR A 43 -26.33 13.15 41.84
CA TYR A 43 -26.33 11.83 41.20
C TYR A 43 -25.72 11.87 39.80
N LEU A 44 -26.18 12.78 38.94
CA LEU A 44 -25.69 12.89 37.56
C LEU A 44 -24.23 13.36 37.50
N ILE A 45 -23.83 14.33 38.33
CA ILE A 45 -22.44 14.78 38.42
C ILE A 45 -21.53 13.63 38.85
N GLY A 46 -21.91 12.87 39.89
CA GLY A 46 -21.14 11.72 40.35
C GLY A 46 -20.99 10.65 39.28
N LYS A 47 -22.07 10.31 38.56
CA LYS A 47 -22.03 9.33 37.46
C LYS A 47 -21.16 9.80 36.31
N PHE A 48 -21.32 11.04 35.87
CA PHE A 48 -20.50 11.60 34.79
C PHE A 48 -19.02 11.67 35.19
N ALA A 49 -18.72 12.11 36.41
CA ALA A 49 -17.34 12.19 36.91
C ALA A 49 -16.68 10.81 37.00
N GLY A 50 -17.37 9.80 37.54
CA GLY A 50 -16.84 8.43 37.62
C GLY A 50 -16.60 7.82 36.24
N PHE A 51 -17.55 8.00 35.33
CA PHE A 51 -17.43 7.58 33.93
C PHE A 51 -16.26 8.25 33.20
N THR A 52 -16.14 9.58 33.31
CA THR A 52 -15.08 10.36 32.66
C THR A 52 -13.71 10.03 33.26
N LEU A 53 -13.61 9.88 34.58
CA LEU A 53 -12.36 9.55 35.27
C LEU A 53 -11.83 8.18 34.84
N LYS A 54 -12.69 7.15 34.76
CA LYS A 54 -12.28 5.80 34.32
C LYS A 54 -11.79 5.81 32.88
N THR A 55 -12.47 6.56 32.00
CA THR A 55 -12.07 6.75 30.60
C THR A 55 -10.73 7.47 30.51
N PHE A 56 -10.57 8.57 31.25
CA PHE A 56 -9.35 9.39 31.27
C PHE A 56 -8.14 8.61 31.79
N LEU A 57 -8.26 7.89 32.91
CA LEU A 57 -7.18 7.10 33.48
C LEU A 57 -6.73 5.97 32.54
N SER A 58 -7.68 5.34 31.86
CA SER A 58 -7.38 4.29 30.88
C SER A 58 -6.59 4.85 29.70
N PHE A 59 -6.96 6.03 29.21
CA PHE A 59 -6.20 6.73 28.18
C PHE A 59 -4.82 7.19 28.67
N LEU A 60 -4.72 7.69 29.90
CA LEU A 60 -3.44 8.09 30.50
C LEU A 60 -2.45 6.91 30.54
N ILE A 61 -2.91 5.72 30.92
CA ILE A 61 -2.08 4.50 30.90
C ILE A 61 -1.59 4.19 29.49
N LEU A 62 -2.47 4.29 28.49
CA LEU A 62 -2.10 4.11 27.08
C LEU A 62 -1.03 5.11 26.64
N ILE A 63 -1.17 6.38 27.01
CA ILE A 63 -0.19 7.42 26.68
C ILE A 63 1.14 7.21 27.40
N ILE A 64 1.14 6.78 28.67
CA ILE A 64 2.38 6.43 29.38
C ILE A 64 3.10 5.30 28.63
N GLY A 65 2.38 4.26 28.20
CA GLY A 65 2.94 3.19 27.39
C GLY A 65 3.54 3.68 26.07
N PHE A 66 2.84 4.59 25.37
CA PHE A 66 3.35 5.21 24.15
C PHE A 66 4.64 6.01 24.38
N VAL A 67 4.67 6.85 25.42
CA VAL A 67 5.84 7.65 25.78
C VAL A 67 7.03 6.75 26.12
N MET A 68 6.82 5.70 26.92
CA MET A 68 7.87 4.73 27.24
C MET A 68 8.39 4.05 25.97
N GLY A 69 7.49 3.58 25.09
CA GLY A 69 7.88 2.91 23.84
C GLY A 69 8.69 3.82 22.90
N GLN A 70 8.30 5.09 22.74
CA GLN A 70 9.04 6.05 21.93
C GLN A 70 10.44 6.33 22.47
N ASN A 71 10.60 6.46 23.78
CA ASN A 71 11.90 6.74 24.40
C ASN A 71 12.82 5.50 24.48
N LEU A 72 12.28 4.29 24.27
CA LEU A 72 13.06 3.05 24.21
C LEU A 72 13.56 2.71 22.78
N ARG A 73 13.13 3.45 21.76
CA ARG A 73 13.48 3.20 20.35
C ARG A 73 14.91 3.67 20.05
N THR A 74 15.71 2.84 19.38
CA THR A 74 17.09 3.12 18.95
C THR A 74 17.17 3.32 17.43
N GLY A 75 17.98 4.26 16.92
CA GLY A 75 18.14 4.51 15.47
C GLY A 75 18.85 5.83 15.13
N SER A 76 19.27 5.99 13.86
CA SER A 76 20.02 7.14 13.33
C SER A 76 19.17 8.38 13.03
N GLU A 77 17.87 8.21 12.76
CA GLU A 77 16.91 9.30 12.49
C GLU A 77 16.48 10.08 13.74
N MET A 78 16.93 9.69 14.94
CA MET A 78 16.50 10.30 16.20
C MET A 78 17.66 10.65 17.10
N GLN A 79 17.70 11.91 17.52
CA GLN A 79 18.51 12.44 18.63
C GLN A 79 17.76 13.64 19.24
N LEU A 80 17.85 14.04 20.52
CA LEU A 80 18.54 13.60 21.74
C LEU A 80 17.67 14.12 22.91
N GLY A 81 17.21 13.25 23.82
CA GLY A 81 16.62 13.65 25.12
C GLY A 81 15.09 13.71 25.24
N PHE A 82 14.59 13.38 26.43
CA PHE A 82 13.17 13.43 26.77
C PHE A 82 12.70 14.89 26.97
N SER A 83 11.77 15.36 26.14
CA SER A 83 11.08 16.65 26.33
C SER A 83 9.69 16.43 26.92
N PHE A 84 9.55 16.68 28.23
CA PHE A 84 8.26 16.52 28.93
C PHE A 84 7.14 17.37 28.30
N TRP A 85 7.45 18.60 27.90
CA TRP A 85 6.48 19.54 27.33
C TRP A 85 5.93 19.06 25.98
N SER A 86 6.76 18.39 25.18
CA SER A 86 6.37 17.81 23.89
C SER A 86 5.32 16.68 24.03
N TYR A 87 5.17 16.11 25.23
CA TYR A 87 4.13 15.12 25.53
C TYR A 87 2.96 15.72 26.32
N LEU A 88 3.22 16.56 27.32
CA LEU A 88 2.18 17.14 28.16
C LEU A 88 1.25 18.08 27.38
N TYR A 89 1.81 18.95 26.55
CA TYR A 89 1.04 19.92 25.79
C TYR A 89 -0.02 19.26 24.87
N PRO A 90 0.34 18.33 23.96
CA PRO A 90 -0.67 17.64 23.15
C PRO A 90 -1.59 16.74 23.99
N PHE A 91 -1.14 16.21 25.13
CA PHE A 91 -2.01 15.46 26.04
C PHE A 91 -3.12 16.32 26.65
N LEU A 92 -2.83 17.57 27.04
CA LEU A 92 -3.84 18.49 27.53
C LEU A 92 -4.85 18.87 26.44
N ILE A 93 -4.35 19.20 25.24
CA ILE A 93 -5.21 19.67 24.14
C ILE A 93 -6.03 18.55 23.51
N PHE A 94 -5.43 17.40 23.22
CA PHE A 94 -6.12 16.27 22.59
C PHE A 94 -6.70 15.30 23.62
N GLY A 95 -5.95 14.95 24.66
CA GLY A 95 -6.41 13.99 25.66
C GLY A 95 -7.56 14.55 26.49
N VAL A 96 -7.32 15.62 27.25
CA VAL A 96 -8.31 16.11 28.22
C VAL A 96 -9.59 16.60 27.53
N ILE A 97 -9.45 17.43 26.49
CA ILE A 97 -10.61 18.04 25.79
C ILE A 97 -11.43 16.96 25.06
N ASN A 98 -10.78 16.06 24.32
CA ASN A 98 -11.53 15.01 23.59
C ASN A 98 -12.20 14.03 24.55
N CYS A 99 -11.55 13.69 25.69
CA CYS A 99 -12.16 12.83 26.71
C CYS A 99 -13.44 13.46 27.27
N PHE A 100 -13.37 14.75 27.62
CA PHE A 100 -14.53 15.49 28.12
C PHE A 100 -15.67 15.50 27.10
N PHE A 101 -15.37 15.83 25.84
CA PHE A 101 -16.36 15.86 24.76
C PHE A 101 -17.02 14.51 24.50
N VAL A 102 -16.22 13.45 24.29
CA VAL A 102 -16.72 12.10 24.03
C VAL A 102 -17.61 11.63 25.18
N CYS A 103 -17.15 11.81 26.43
CA CYS A 103 -17.95 11.42 27.59
C CYS A 103 -19.26 12.21 27.67
N SER A 104 -19.24 13.52 27.41
CA SER A 104 -20.45 14.36 27.45
C SER A 104 -21.50 13.93 26.42
N VAL A 105 -21.07 13.61 25.19
CA VAL A 105 -21.97 13.12 24.13
C VAL A 105 -22.59 11.77 24.52
N LEU A 106 -21.78 10.80 24.92
CA LEU A 106 -22.28 9.46 25.26
C LEU A 106 -23.18 9.49 26.50
N PHE A 107 -22.85 10.31 27.49
CA PHE A 107 -23.67 10.52 28.67
C PHE A 107 -25.04 11.10 28.31
N MET A 108 -25.07 12.09 27.42
CA MET A 108 -26.32 12.65 26.89
C MET A 108 -27.16 11.58 26.21
N VAL A 109 -26.58 10.81 25.29
CA VAL A 109 -27.33 9.76 24.58
C VAL A 109 -27.84 8.69 25.54
N ALA A 110 -27.04 8.30 26.54
CA ALA A 110 -27.42 7.28 27.52
C ALA A 110 -28.65 7.73 28.34
N TYR A 111 -28.62 8.93 28.91
CA TYR A 111 -29.67 9.41 29.81
C TYR A 111 -30.92 9.97 29.11
N THR A 112 -30.80 10.38 27.84
CA THR A 112 -31.96 10.78 27.03
C THR A 112 -32.70 9.58 26.45
N THR A 113 -31.98 8.53 26.03
CA THR A 113 -32.58 7.42 25.27
C THR A 113 -32.82 6.14 26.07
N ARG A 114 -32.00 5.87 27.11
CA ARG A 114 -31.95 4.59 27.85
C ARG A 114 -31.78 3.35 26.97
N LYS A 115 -31.23 3.49 25.76
CA LYS A 115 -30.98 2.37 24.84
C LYS A 115 -29.48 2.22 24.64
N LYS A 116 -28.92 1.10 25.11
CA LYS A 116 -27.50 0.73 24.91
C LYS A 116 -27.07 0.85 23.45
N LEU A 117 -27.94 0.41 22.53
CA LEU A 117 -27.69 0.50 21.11
C LEU A 117 -27.46 1.94 20.62
N LEU A 118 -28.23 2.91 21.12
CA LEU A 118 -28.08 4.30 20.68
C LEU A 118 -26.79 4.93 21.21
N VAL A 119 -26.30 4.52 22.38
CA VAL A 119 -24.99 4.96 22.90
C VAL A 119 -23.86 4.46 22.01
N VAL A 120 -23.94 3.19 21.60
CA VAL A 120 -22.93 2.62 20.69
C VAL A 120 -22.98 3.29 19.31
N ILE A 121 -24.17 3.49 18.75
CA ILE A 121 -24.34 4.24 17.49
C ILE A 121 -23.81 5.67 17.64
N GLY A 122 -24.07 6.35 18.77
CA GLY A 122 -23.58 7.70 19.04
C GLY A 122 -22.05 7.79 19.05
N GLY A 123 -21.38 6.85 19.72
CA GLY A 123 -19.92 6.79 19.72
C GLY A 123 -19.35 6.44 18.35
N LEU A 124 -19.98 5.51 17.63
CA LEU A 124 -19.60 5.20 16.26
C LEU A 124 -19.75 6.41 15.33
N LEU A 125 -20.84 7.18 15.46
CA LEU A 125 -21.06 8.40 14.69
C LEU A 125 -19.99 9.46 14.97
N LEU A 126 -19.47 9.56 16.20
CA LEU A 126 -18.32 10.43 16.49
C LEU A 126 -17.06 10.01 15.74
N TYR A 127 -16.80 8.70 15.68
CA TYR A 127 -15.68 8.16 14.91
C TYR A 127 -15.86 8.39 13.40
N VAL A 128 -17.06 8.13 12.88
CA VAL A 128 -17.44 8.38 11.49
C VAL A 128 -17.24 9.85 11.12
N LEU A 129 -17.80 10.76 11.92
CA LEU A 129 -17.70 12.20 11.72
C LEU A 129 -16.24 12.65 11.69
N TYR A 130 -15.42 12.14 12.61
CA TYR A 130 -14.00 12.42 12.62
C TYR A 130 -13.32 11.95 11.33
N MET A 131 -13.52 10.70 10.92
CA MET A 131 -12.86 10.13 9.74
C MET A 131 -13.24 10.91 8.47
N VAL A 132 -14.52 11.22 8.29
CA VAL A 132 -15.01 12.01 7.14
C VAL A 132 -14.37 13.39 7.11
N LEU A 133 -14.29 14.08 8.25
CA LEU A 133 -13.68 15.41 8.29
C LEU A 133 -12.17 15.38 8.09
N LEU A 134 -11.50 14.32 8.54
CA LEU A 134 -10.06 14.15 8.36
C LEU A 134 -9.67 13.98 6.88
N VAL A 135 -10.53 13.37 6.06
CA VAL A 135 -10.35 13.32 4.58
C VAL A 135 -10.18 14.72 4.02
N PHE A 136 -10.89 15.70 4.59
CA PHE A 136 -10.92 17.07 4.11
C PHE A 136 -9.82 17.99 4.66
N SER A 137 -8.92 17.48 5.52
CA SER A 137 -7.96 18.33 6.27
C SER A 137 -6.50 18.26 5.80
N ASN A 138 -6.21 17.62 4.66
CA ASN A 138 -4.84 17.33 4.20
C ASN A 138 -3.97 16.67 5.28
N SER A 139 -4.58 15.86 6.16
CA SER A 139 -3.86 15.25 7.26
C SER A 139 -2.88 14.18 6.75
N PRO A 140 -1.60 14.19 7.19
CA PRO A 140 -0.64 13.12 6.87
C PRO A 140 -1.04 11.75 7.45
N PHE A 141 -2.08 11.68 8.28
CA PHE A 141 -2.63 10.40 8.77
C PHE A 141 -3.58 9.73 7.78
N MET A 142 -4.07 10.45 6.77
CA MET A 142 -4.83 9.88 5.67
C MET A 142 -3.86 9.63 4.52
N ALA A 143 -3.42 8.37 4.42
CA ALA A 143 -2.58 7.92 3.31
C ALA A 143 -3.30 8.23 1.99
N GLY A 144 -2.62 8.91 1.08
CA GLY A 144 -3.22 9.32 -0.19
C GLY A 144 -4.28 10.42 -0.09
N SER A 145 -4.37 11.18 1.03
CA SER A 145 -5.25 12.35 1.08
C SER A 145 -4.84 13.34 0.00
N ILE A 146 -5.67 13.43 -1.03
CA ILE A 146 -5.44 14.36 -2.13
C ILE A 146 -5.65 15.78 -1.61
N PRO A 147 -4.79 16.74 -2.00
CA PRO A 147 -4.93 18.13 -1.62
C PRO A 147 -6.34 18.67 -1.82
N GLN A 148 -6.95 19.17 -0.76
CA GLN A 148 -8.28 19.80 -0.78
C GLN A 148 -8.16 21.31 -0.91
N SER A 149 -9.23 21.97 -1.38
CA SER A 149 -9.28 23.43 -1.41
C SER A 149 -9.15 24.02 -0.01
N ILE A 150 -8.63 25.26 0.06
CA ILE A 150 -8.35 25.93 1.35
C ILE A 150 -9.65 26.14 2.13
N GLU A 151 -10.74 26.43 1.45
CA GLU A 151 -12.07 26.62 2.04
C GLU A 151 -12.57 25.34 2.71
N VAL A 152 -12.38 24.19 2.04
CA VAL A 152 -12.77 22.88 2.58
C VAL A 152 -11.92 22.52 3.80
N GLN A 153 -10.62 22.81 3.75
CA GLN A 153 -9.73 22.63 4.91
C GLN A 153 -10.14 23.52 6.10
N GLN A 154 -10.52 24.77 5.86
CA GLN A 154 -11.02 25.67 6.91
C GLN A 154 -12.31 25.14 7.55
N ILE A 155 -13.25 24.66 6.75
CA ILE A 155 -14.49 24.04 7.26
C ILE A 155 -14.16 22.80 8.11
N SER A 156 -13.28 21.92 7.62
CA SER A 156 -12.82 20.74 8.35
C SER A 156 -12.13 21.12 9.67
N SER A 157 -11.27 22.15 9.65
CA SER A 157 -10.59 22.66 10.84
C SER A 157 -11.57 23.10 11.93
N LEU A 158 -12.74 23.63 11.56
CA LEU A 158 -13.75 24.08 12.52
C LEU A 158 -14.63 22.93 13.01
N LEU A 159 -15.02 22.03 12.11
CA LEU A 159 -16.00 20.96 12.38
C LEU A 159 -15.38 19.68 12.97
N ASP A 160 -14.06 19.51 12.95
CA ASP A 160 -13.40 18.32 13.51
C ASP A 160 -13.50 18.31 15.04
N PRO A 161 -14.24 17.35 15.65
CA PRO A 161 -14.40 17.27 17.09
C PRO A 161 -13.12 16.92 17.84
N PHE A 162 -12.17 16.25 17.19
CA PHE A 162 -10.90 15.85 17.80
C PHE A 162 -9.77 16.86 17.56
N GLY A 163 -9.95 17.80 16.61
CA GLY A 163 -9.10 18.98 16.42
C GLY A 163 -7.78 18.71 15.70
N ALA A 164 -7.64 17.52 15.09
CA ALA A 164 -6.46 17.16 14.32
C ALA A 164 -6.38 18.00 13.05
N SER A 165 -7.52 18.21 12.40
CA SER A 165 -7.65 19.02 11.18
C SER A 165 -7.22 20.46 11.40
N ALA A 166 -7.60 21.04 12.54
CA ALA A 166 -7.19 22.39 12.90
C ALA A 166 -5.70 22.51 13.23
N TYR A 167 -5.12 21.49 13.86
CA TYR A 167 -3.68 21.43 14.09
C TYR A 167 -2.90 21.37 12.78
N PHE A 168 -3.30 20.52 11.83
CA PHE A 168 -2.61 20.42 10.53
C PHE A 168 -2.74 21.67 9.67
N PHE A 169 -3.91 22.31 9.70
CA PHE A 169 -4.12 23.56 8.99
C PHE A 169 -3.16 24.68 9.44
N GLU A 170 -2.88 24.79 10.73
CA GLU A 170 -1.93 25.77 11.27
C GLU A 170 -0.46 25.32 11.11
N ALA A 171 -0.19 24.00 11.14
CA ALA A 171 1.16 23.44 11.05
C ALA A 171 1.74 23.40 9.62
N LYS A 172 0.90 23.59 8.59
CA LYS A 172 1.29 23.42 7.19
C LYS A 172 2.39 24.38 6.74
N ASP A 173 2.41 25.60 7.30
CA ASP A 173 3.33 26.66 6.89
C ASP A 173 4.71 26.56 7.58
N TYR A 174 4.88 25.61 8.52
CA TYR A 174 6.14 25.44 9.26
C TYR A 174 7.13 24.63 8.43
N SER A 175 8.39 25.09 8.38
CA SER A 175 9.53 24.35 7.83
C SER A 175 9.87 23.10 8.66
N VAL A 176 10.69 22.19 8.09
CA VAL A 176 11.15 20.98 8.80
C VAL A 176 11.89 21.34 10.09
N THR A 177 12.73 22.37 10.05
CA THR A 177 13.47 22.87 11.21
C THR A 177 12.53 23.44 12.26
N GLU A 178 11.53 24.22 11.86
CA GLU A 178 10.54 24.78 12.79
C GLU A 178 9.67 23.70 13.45
N LYS A 179 9.24 22.67 12.69
CA LYS A 179 8.47 21.54 13.24
C LYS A 179 9.28 20.71 14.24
N ASN A 180 10.60 20.65 14.07
CA ASN A 180 11.50 19.91 14.96
C ASN A 180 11.91 20.70 16.21
N GLN A 181 11.92 22.03 16.14
CA GLN A 181 12.35 22.91 17.24
C GLN A 181 11.19 23.49 18.05
N PHE A 182 10.06 23.75 17.41
CA PHE A 182 8.93 24.45 18.01
C PHE A 182 7.65 23.62 17.98
N ILE A 183 6.83 23.82 19.00
CA ILE A 183 5.47 23.30 19.03
C ILE A 183 4.56 24.30 18.30
N VAL A 184 3.63 23.80 17.50
CA VAL A 184 2.61 24.60 16.81
C VAL A 184 1.89 25.48 17.83
N SER A 185 1.71 26.76 17.52
CA SER A 185 1.16 27.71 18.48
C SER A 185 -0.36 27.58 18.61
N PHE A 186 -0.90 27.72 19.83
CA PHE A 186 -2.35 27.63 20.09
C PHE A 186 -3.07 28.92 19.67
N LYS A 187 -3.27 29.10 18.36
CA LYS A 187 -3.89 30.31 17.76
C LYS A 187 -4.83 29.92 16.62
N GLY A 188 -5.44 30.92 15.98
CA GLY A 188 -6.22 30.75 14.76
C GLY A 188 -7.38 29.77 14.87
N PHE A 189 -7.58 28.96 13.84
CA PHE A 189 -8.67 27.99 13.76
C PHE A 189 -8.56 26.91 14.83
N TRP A 190 -7.34 26.58 15.26
CA TRP A 190 -7.12 25.58 16.29
C TRP A 190 -7.65 26.01 17.66
N ALA A 191 -7.40 27.26 18.07
CA ALA A 191 -7.93 27.78 19.32
C ALA A 191 -9.47 27.87 19.31
N ILE A 192 -10.04 28.38 18.21
CA ILE A 192 -11.50 28.50 18.02
C ILE A 192 -12.16 27.12 18.15
N ASN A 193 -11.64 26.13 17.43
CA ASN A 193 -12.17 24.78 17.44
C ASN A 193 -12.19 24.19 18.86
N ARG A 194 -11.08 24.25 19.61
CA ARG A 194 -11.03 23.69 20.97
C ARG A 194 -12.01 24.38 21.94
N ILE A 195 -12.19 25.69 21.83
CA ILE A 195 -13.16 26.44 22.65
C ILE A 195 -14.60 25.99 22.33
N VAL A 196 -14.94 25.86 21.04
CA VAL A 196 -16.27 25.42 20.60
C VAL A 196 -16.62 24.05 21.18
N TYR A 197 -15.70 23.08 21.11
CA TYR A 197 -15.99 21.72 21.61
C TYR A 197 -16.08 21.64 23.14
N VAL A 198 -15.37 22.48 23.88
CA VAL A 198 -15.59 22.61 25.33
C VAL A 198 -16.99 23.15 25.63
N LEU A 199 -17.43 24.20 24.91
CA LEU A 199 -18.78 24.77 25.07
C LEU A 199 -19.87 23.76 24.69
N LEU A 200 -19.68 23.01 23.60
CA LEU A 200 -20.60 21.93 23.20
C LEU A 200 -20.68 20.81 24.23
N SER A 201 -19.55 20.43 24.84
CA SER A 201 -19.53 19.43 25.92
C SER A 201 -20.38 19.86 27.10
N ILE A 202 -20.25 21.13 27.54
CA ILE A 202 -21.06 21.71 28.61
C ILE A 202 -22.54 21.73 28.20
N LEU A 203 -22.86 22.12 26.96
CA LEU A 203 -24.21 22.12 26.42
C LEU A 203 -24.84 20.72 26.48
N PHE A 204 -24.12 19.67 26.09
CA PHE A 204 -24.61 18.29 26.16
C PHE A 204 -24.87 17.83 27.59
N LEU A 205 -24.07 18.25 28.57
CA LEU A 205 -24.35 17.98 29.99
C LEU A 205 -25.60 18.71 30.49
N VAL A 206 -25.82 19.95 30.06
CA VAL A 206 -27.06 20.70 30.37
C VAL A 206 -28.28 20.03 29.75
N ILE A 207 -28.18 19.56 28.50
CA ILE A 207 -29.23 18.79 27.82
C ILE A 207 -29.50 17.49 28.60
N SER A 208 -28.46 16.76 29.00
CA SER A 208 -28.57 15.53 29.80
C SER A 208 -29.33 15.77 31.10
N TYR A 209 -29.07 16.89 31.77
CA TYR A 209 -29.76 17.28 33.00
C TYR A 209 -31.23 17.63 32.76
N ARG A 210 -31.53 18.38 31.68
CA ARG A 210 -32.91 18.81 31.36
C ARG A 210 -33.79 17.68 30.84
N PHE A 211 -33.23 16.81 30.00
CA PHE A 211 -33.94 15.70 29.37
C PHE A 211 -33.72 14.39 30.11
N TYR A 212 -33.24 14.43 31.34
CA TYR A 212 -33.18 13.26 32.21
C TYR A 212 -34.57 12.65 32.29
N ALA A 213 -34.75 11.49 31.65
CA ALA A 213 -36.06 10.88 31.53
C ALA A 213 -36.44 10.26 32.89
N PHE A 214 -37.07 11.01 33.79
CA PHE A 214 -37.77 10.41 34.94
C PHE A 214 -39.09 9.79 34.45
N ASN A 215 -39.04 8.82 33.53
CA ASN A 215 -40.24 8.19 33.01
C ASN A 215 -40.75 7.12 33.99
N LYS A 216 -41.34 7.60 35.09
CA LYS A 216 -42.44 6.94 35.79
C LYS A 216 -43.70 7.80 35.67
N LYS A 217 -44.27 7.85 34.46
CA LYS A 217 -45.71 7.57 34.38
C LYS A 217 -45.82 6.07 34.20
N THR A 218 -45.86 5.35 35.32
CA THR A 218 -46.39 3.99 35.35
C THR A 218 -47.70 4.04 34.58
N SER A 219 -47.74 3.46 33.39
CA SER A 219 -48.96 3.45 32.60
C SER A 219 -50.05 2.82 33.47
N LYS A 220 -51.21 3.48 33.62
CA LYS A 220 -52.38 2.92 34.32
C LYS A 220 -52.70 1.49 33.82
N LYS A 221 -52.30 1.18 32.58
CA LYS A 221 -52.38 -0.13 31.94
C LYS A 221 -51.45 -1.21 32.55
N GLU A 222 -50.27 -0.88 33.07
CA GLU A 222 -49.38 -1.85 33.74
C GLU A 222 -49.76 -2.10 35.20
N LEU A 223 -50.25 -1.08 35.90
CA LEU A 223 -50.85 -1.24 37.24
C LEU A 223 -52.14 -2.07 37.17
N GLN A 224 -52.98 -1.91 36.14
CA GLN A 224 -54.13 -2.79 35.90
C GLN A 224 -53.73 -4.19 35.42
N ARG A 225 -52.60 -4.36 34.72
CA ARG A 225 -52.12 -5.68 34.28
C ARG A 225 -51.56 -6.52 35.44
N LYS A 226 -51.03 -5.90 36.49
CA LYS A 226 -50.66 -6.57 37.75
C LYS A 226 -51.85 -6.95 38.65
N GLN A 227 -53.05 -6.45 38.37
CA GLN A 227 -54.31 -6.92 38.97
C GLN A 227 -54.96 -8.09 38.21
N ARG A 228 -54.25 -8.74 37.27
CA ARG A 228 -54.68 -10.06 36.80
C ARG A 228 -54.52 -11.05 37.94
N LYS A 229 -55.67 -11.49 38.50
CA LYS A 229 -55.79 -12.62 39.41
C LYS A 229 -54.84 -13.73 38.97
N ILE A 230 -53.90 -14.10 39.85
CA ILE A 230 -53.17 -15.36 39.75
C ILE A 230 -54.25 -16.45 39.78
N LYS A 231 -54.62 -16.99 38.61
CA LYS A 231 -55.34 -18.26 38.57
C LYS A 231 -54.35 -19.29 39.10
N ALA A 232 -54.70 -19.95 40.19
CA ALA A 232 -54.01 -21.17 40.61
C ALA A 232 -54.05 -22.15 39.43
N VAL A 233 -52.92 -22.26 38.73
CA VAL A 233 -52.74 -23.29 37.71
C VAL A 233 -52.52 -24.57 38.50
N ILE A 234 -53.53 -25.42 38.54
CA ILE A 234 -53.36 -26.81 38.94
C ILE A 234 -52.40 -27.40 37.90
N PRO A 235 -51.19 -27.85 38.29
CA PRO A 235 -50.27 -28.44 37.32
C PRO A 235 -50.94 -29.71 36.79
N ARG A 236 -51.40 -29.69 35.54
CA ARG A 236 -51.65 -30.93 34.81
C ARG A 236 -50.28 -31.55 34.62
N LEU A 237 -49.99 -32.60 35.38
CA LEU A 237 -48.91 -33.53 35.11
C LEU A 237 -49.18 -34.13 33.72
N VAL A 238 -48.63 -33.50 32.69
CA VAL A 238 -48.53 -34.10 31.37
C VAL A 238 -47.62 -35.30 31.56
N MET A 239 -48.07 -36.49 31.16
CA MET A 239 -47.19 -37.65 31.05
C MET A 239 -46.03 -37.25 30.13
N VAL A 240 -44.88 -36.96 30.75
CA VAL A 240 -43.63 -36.73 30.03
C VAL A 240 -43.28 -38.08 29.43
N LYS A 241 -43.49 -38.25 28.12
CA LYS A 241 -42.88 -39.38 27.41
C LYS A 241 -41.38 -39.28 27.68
N THR A 242 -40.85 -40.26 28.40
CA THR A 242 -39.39 -40.40 28.54
C THR A 242 -38.84 -40.58 27.13
N PRO A 243 -38.03 -39.63 26.64
CA PRO A 243 -37.48 -39.74 25.29
C PRO A 243 -36.65 -41.03 25.22
N THR A 244 -36.76 -41.75 24.12
CA THR A 244 -35.88 -42.90 23.85
C THR A 244 -34.45 -42.37 23.78
N LEU A 245 -33.62 -42.77 24.74
CA LEU A 245 -32.24 -42.33 24.86
C LEU A 245 -31.41 -42.94 23.71
N ASN A 246 -31.21 -42.18 22.65
CA ASN A 246 -30.31 -42.53 21.56
C ASN A 246 -28.99 -41.77 21.74
N PHE A 247 -27.93 -42.48 22.09
CA PHE A 247 -26.57 -41.91 22.26
C PHE A 247 -25.66 -42.14 21.05
N GLY A 248 -26.24 -42.38 19.87
CA GLY A 248 -25.48 -42.53 18.63
C GLY A 248 -24.93 -41.21 18.08
N PHE A 249 -24.15 -41.33 17.00
CA PHE A 249 -23.51 -40.21 16.30
C PHE A 249 -24.49 -39.09 15.89
N LYS A 250 -25.73 -39.46 15.49
CA LYS A 250 -26.78 -38.48 15.14
C LYS A 250 -27.12 -37.55 16.30
N SER A 251 -27.14 -38.06 17.54
CA SER A 251 -27.42 -37.26 18.72
C SER A 251 -26.24 -36.37 19.09
N GLU A 252 -25.00 -36.85 18.95
CA GLU A 252 -23.80 -36.00 19.12
C GLU A 252 -23.81 -34.82 18.13
N PHE A 253 -24.08 -35.09 16.85
CA PHE A 253 -24.16 -34.06 15.81
C PHE A 253 -25.29 -33.05 16.10
N ASN A 254 -26.46 -33.51 16.52
CA ASN A 254 -27.54 -32.63 16.95
C ASN A 254 -27.17 -31.78 18.17
N SER A 255 -26.35 -32.31 19.10
CA SER A 255 -25.81 -31.53 20.22
C SER A 255 -24.84 -30.45 19.74
N VAL A 256 -23.97 -30.73 18.77
CA VAL A 256 -23.11 -29.71 18.13
C VAL A 256 -23.96 -28.57 17.55
N ILE A 257 -24.99 -28.91 16.78
CA ILE A 257 -25.92 -27.91 16.21
C ILE A 257 -26.65 -27.14 17.32
N SER A 258 -27.04 -27.81 18.41
CA SER A 258 -27.72 -27.16 19.54
C SER A 258 -26.82 -26.12 20.21
N PHE A 259 -25.56 -26.45 20.50
CA PHE A 259 -24.59 -25.49 21.03
C PHE A 259 -24.37 -24.33 20.07
N ALA A 260 -24.15 -24.64 18.79
CA ALA A 260 -23.96 -23.62 17.77
C ALA A 260 -25.18 -22.68 17.66
N ARG A 261 -26.39 -23.23 17.71
CA ARG A 261 -27.63 -22.45 17.67
C ARG A 261 -27.75 -21.51 18.88
N VAL A 262 -27.41 -21.96 20.08
CA VAL A 262 -27.45 -21.10 21.29
C VAL A 262 -26.45 -19.96 21.17
N ASP A 263 -25.24 -20.25 20.71
CA ASP A 263 -24.22 -19.23 20.46
C ASP A 263 -24.66 -18.23 19.40
N LEU A 264 -25.17 -18.69 18.26
CA LEU A 264 -25.64 -17.82 17.18
C LEU A 264 -26.82 -16.96 17.62
N ILE A 265 -27.80 -17.51 18.35
CA ILE A 265 -28.90 -16.72 18.90
C ILE A 265 -28.37 -15.63 19.83
N TYR A 266 -27.37 -15.94 20.66
CA TYR A 266 -26.75 -14.96 21.54
C TYR A 266 -25.99 -13.90 20.74
N LEU A 267 -25.04 -14.30 19.89
CA LEU A 267 -24.21 -13.42 19.07
C LEU A 267 -25.06 -12.44 18.26
N PHE A 268 -26.09 -12.94 17.56
CA PHE A 268 -26.93 -12.11 16.69
C PHE A 268 -28.01 -11.29 17.41
N LYS A 269 -28.23 -11.52 18.71
CA LYS A 269 -29.12 -10.66 19.53
C LYS A 269 -28.38 -9.54 20.25
N THR A 270 -27.07 -9.64 20.39
CA THR A 270 -26.27 -8.65 21.14
C THR A 270 -26.09 -7.37 20.33
N VAL A 271 -26.11 -6.22 21.00
CA VAL A 271 -25.83 -4.90 20.38
C VAL A 271 -24.46 -4.88 19.71
N THR A 272 -23.50 -5.66 20.23
CA THR A 272 -22.12 -5.71 19.75
C THR A 272 -21.99 -6.18 18.30
N ILE A 273 -22.75 -7.19 17.84
CA ILE A 273 -22.62 -7.63 16.43
C ILE A 273 -23.07 -6.53 15.46
N MET A 274 -24.10 -5.77 15.84
CA MET A 274 -24.60 -4.68 15.01
C MET A 274 -23.60 -3.52 14.99
N ALA A 275 -23.01 -3.20 16.14
CA ALA A 275 -21.96 -2.20 16.26
C ALA A 275 -20.72 -2.55 15.42
N VAL A 276 -20.25 -3.79 15.53
CA VAL A 276 -19.12 -4.30 14.72
C VAL A 276 -19.47 -4.26 13.24
N SER A 277 -20.66 -4.74 12.85
CA SER A 277 -21.09 -4.73 11.44
C SER A 277 -21.15 -3.32 10.86
N MET A 278 -21.71 -2.35 11.61
CA MET A 278 -21.77 -0.95 11.17
C MET A 278 -20.38 -0.31 11.07
N LEU A 279 -19.53 -0.50 12.07
CA LEU A 279 -18.16 0.02 12.06
C LEU A 279 -17.36 -0.55 10.89
N MET A 280 -17.57 -1.83 10.62
CA MET A 280 -16.85 -2.56 9.59
C MET A 280 -17.32 -2.18 8.18
N ILE A 281 -18.62 -2.04 7.96
CA ILE A 281 -19.16 -1.49 6.71
C ILE A 281 -18.65 -0.07 6.49
N PHE A 282 -18.67 0.76 7.53
CA PHE A 282 -18.20 2.13 7.41
C PHE A 282 -16.70 2.19 7.09
N PHE A 283 -15.87 1.50 7.87
CA PHE A 283 -14.42 1.52 7.70
C PHE A 283 -14.02 0.97 6.33
N VAL A 284 -14.47 -0.25 5.98
CA VAL A 284 -14.15 -0.85 4.68
C VAL A 284 -14.80 -0.05 3.53
N GLY A 285 -16.00 0.51 3.73
CA GLY A 285 -16.66 1.34 2.73
C GLY A 285 -15.93 2.66 2.48
N MET A 286 -15.32 3.27 3.50
CA MET A 286 -14.47 4.46 3.34
C MET A 286 -13.19 4.13 2.58
N GLU A 287 -12.56 2.98 2.85
CA GLU A 287 -11.39 2.51 2.10
C GLU A 287 -11.74 2.22 0.63
N MET A 288 -12.86 1.54 0.38
CA MET A 288 -13.38 1.34 -0.99
C MET A 288 -13.66 2.67 -1.70
N TYR A 289 -14.28 3.62 -1.01
CA TYR A 289 -14.53 4.95 -1.56
C TYR A 289 -13.21 5.64 -1.91
N SER A 290 -12.20 5.59 -1.03
CA SER A 290 -10.87 6.17 -1.27
C SER A 290 -10.07 5.46 -2.36
N ASP A 291 -10.33 4.17 -2.60
CA ASP A 291 -9.71 3.40 -3.67
C ASP A 291 -10.31 3.72 -5.03
N ILE A 292 -11.60 4.04 -5.07
CA ILE A 292 -12.33 4.50 -6.25
C ILE A 292 -12.02 5.98 -6.54
N ASP A 293 -12.27 6.86 -5.58
CA ASP A 293 -12.04 8.30 -5.69
C ASP A 293 -10.56 8.61 -5.48
N LYS A 294 -9.88 8.97 -6.58
CA LYS A 294 -8.47 9.40 -6.56
C LYS A 294 -8.33 10.92 -6.46
N GLY A 295 -9.38 11.61 -6.01
CA GLY A 295 -9.40 13.02 -5.64
C GLY A 295 -9.36 13.97 -6.83
N ILE A 296 -8.85 15.19 -6.62
CA ILE A 296 -8.90 16.25 -7.63
C ILE A 296 -7.86 16.11 -8.75
N ARG A 297 -6.82 15.28 -8.57
CA ARG A 297 -5.72 15.13 -9.55
C ARG A 297 -5.98 14.00 -10.53
N LEU A 298 -6.31 12.82 -10.02
CA LEU A 298 -6.45 11.60 -10.82
C LEU A 298 -7.93 11.26 -10.99
N PRO A 299 -8.33 10.72 -12.15
CA PRO A 299 -9.68 10.26 -12.40
C PRO A 299 -10.01 9.06 -11.51
N ASP A 300 -11.30 8.80 -11.38
CA ASP A 300 -11.78 7.72 -10.52
C ASP A 300 -11.39 6.37 -11.14
N ASN A 301 -11.09 5.39 -10.30
CA ASN A 301 -10.96 4.02 -10.77
C ASN A 301 -12.35 3.42 -11.02
N TYR A 302 -12.44 2.48 -11.95
CA TYR A 302 -13.62 1.64 -12.02
C TYR A 302 -13.75 0.84 -10.72
N ALA A 303 -14.99 0.71 -10.22
CA ALA A 303 -15.31 -0.14 -9.09
C ALA A 303 -15.27 -1.63 -9.52
N SER A 304 -14.13 -2.09 -10.00
CA SER A 304 -13.93 -3.46 -10.48
C SER A 304 -13.95 -4.45 -9.31
N SER A 305 -14.28 -5.71 -9.59
CA SER A 305 -14.30 -6.75 -8.55
C SER A 305 -12.90 -6.98 -7.96
N GLY A 306 -11.85 -6.83 -8.79
CA GLY A 306 -10.46 -6.88 -8.37
C GLY A 306 -10.09 -5.80 -7.37
N LEU A 307 -10.34 -4.53 -7.71
CA LEU A 307 -10.06 -3.38 -6.84
C LEU A 307 -10.77 -3.53 -5.48
N LEU A 308 -12.07 -3.81 -5.50
CA LEU A 308 -12.85 -3.93 -4.27
C LEU A 308 -12.44 -5.15 -3.44
N ALA A 309 -12.12 -6.28 -4.05
CA ALA A 309 -11.62 -7.45 -3.32
C ALA A 309 -10.26 -7.20 -2.66
N THR A 310 -9.36 -6.48 -3.33
CA THR A 310 -8.08 -6.04 -2.76
C THR A 310 -8.30 -5.06 -1.60
N SER A 311 -9.18 -4.06 -1.75
CA SER A 311 -9.54 -3.10 -0.70
C SER A 311 -10.09 -3.80 0.55
N ILE A 312 -11.00 -4.77 0.38
CA ILE A 312 -11.52 -5.58 1.50
C ILE A 312 -10.37 -6.37 2.14
N SER A 313 -9.52 -7.02 1.36
CA SER A 313 -8.44 -7.88 1.88
C SER A 313 -7.46 -7.09 2.75
N GLN A 314 -7.07 -5.89 2.32
CA GLN A 314 -6.15 -5.02 3.05
C GLN A 314 -6.75 -4.50 4.37
N SER A 315 -8.06 -4.21 4.36
CA SER A 315 -8.74 -3.58 5.50
C SER A 315 -9.34 -4.57 6.50
N PHE A 316 -9.82 -5.74 6.04
CA PHE A 316 -10.57 -6.68 6.86
C PHE A 316 -9.69 -7.47 7.81
N TYR A 317 -8.52 -7.96 7.38
CA TYR A 317 -7.85 -9.07 8.07
C TYR A 317 -7.57 -8.81 9.55
N LEU A 318 -6.88 -7.70 9.84
CA LEU A 318 -6.51 -7.33 11.21
C LEU A 318 -7.75 -7.02 12.07
N LEU A 319 -8.71 -6.28 11.50
CA LEU A 319 -9.97 -5.97 12.19
C LEU A 319 -10.75 -7.24 12.52
N GLY A 320 -10.84 -8.17 11.56
CA GLY A 320 -11.43 -9.49 11.73
C GLY A 320 -10.77 -10.26 12.86
N ALA A 321 -9.43 -10.30 12.92
CA ALA A 321 -8.71 -10.98 13.98
C ALA A 321 -8.99 -10.40 15.38
N ILE A 322 -9.05 -9.07 15.53
CA ILE A 322 -9.39 -8.40 16.80
C ILE A 322 -10.84 -8.71 17.21
N VAL A 323 -11.77 -8.64 16.25
CA VAL A 323 -13.18 -8.98 16.44
C VAL A 323 -13.34 -10.43 16.90
N LEU A 324 -12.56 -11.36 16.34
CA LEU A 324 -12.57 -12.76 16.73
C LEU A 324 -12.12 -12.95 18.18
N VAL A 325 -11.08 -12.26 18.65
CA VAL A 325 -10.64 -12.36 20.06
C VAL A 325 -11.79 -12.04 21.02
N TYR A 326 -12.51 -10.94 20.75
CA TYR A 326 -13.65 -10.55 21.58
C TYR A 326 -14.76 -11.61 21.55
N PHE A 327 -15.26 -11.97 20.36
CA PHE A 327 -16.39 -12.88 20.24
C PHE A 327 -16.07 -14.29 20.73
N ILE A 328 -14.86 -14.78 20.51
CA ILE A 328 -14.44 -16.11 20.97
C ILE A 328 -14.31 -16.13 22.49
N ASN A 329 -13.68 -15.12 23.10
CA ASN A 329 -13.55 -15.05 24.55
C ASN A 329 -14.92 -14.91 25.23
N ASP A 330 -15.79 -14.03 24.72
CA ASP A 330 -17.13 -13.83 25.28
C ASP A 330 -17.99 -15.10 25.12
N MET A 331 -18.01 -15.70 23.93
CA MET A 331 -18.78 -16.93 23.65
C MET A 331 -18.33 -18.11 24.51
N TYR A 332 -17.01 -18.34 24.63
CA TYR A 332 -16.48 -19.47 25.39
C TYR A 332 -16.73 -19.34 26.90
N TRP A 333 -16.49 -18.16 27.48
CA TRP A 333 -16.60 -17.92 28.92
C TRP A 333 -18.00 -17.53 29.39
N ARG A 334 -18.98 -17.42 28.48
CA ARG A 334 -20.36 -17.02 28.78
C ARG A 334 -20.99 -17.85 29.89
N SER A 335 -20.93 -19.18 29.78
CA SER A 335 -21.61 -20.05 30.75
C SER A 335 -20.96 -20.06 32.12
N SER A 336 -19.63 -19.88 32.17
CA SER A 336 -18.91 -19.67 33.43
C SER A 336 -19.31 -18.34 34.08
N THR A 337 -19.35 -17.25 33.30
CA THR A 337 -19.74 -15.91 33.78
C THR A 337 -21.19 -15.89 34.31
N ALA A 338 -22.08 -16.66 33.69
CA ALA A 338 -23.48 -16.81 34.11
C ALA A 338 -23.72 -17.90 35.17
N ASN A 339 -22.66 -18.57 35.67
CA ASN A 339 -22.75 -19.74 36.56
C ASN A 339 -23.62 -20.90 36.02
N PHE A 340 -23.81 -20.97 34.71
CA PHE A 340 -24.60 -21.99 34.03
C PHE A 340 -23.78 -23.22 33.63
N TYR A 341 -22.44 -23.10 33.65
CA TYR A 341 -21.52 -24.17 33.23
C TYR A 341 -21.76 -25.49 33.96
N LEU A 342 -22.20 -25.48 35.24
CA LEU A 342 -22.52 -26.70 35.98
C LEU A 342 -23.65 -27.53 35.34
N ILE A 343 -24.66 -26.85 34.77
CA ILE A 343 -25.75 -27.52 34.04
C ILE A 343 -25.24 -27.97 32.68
N GLU A 344 -24.51 -27.10 31.99
CA GLU A 344 -23.98 -27.36 30.65
C GLU A 344 -23.01 -28.55 30.62
N ASP A 345 -22.12 -28.66 31.61
CA ASP A 345 -21.09 -29.71 31.67
C ASP A 345 -21.65 -31.06 32.13
N SER A 346 -22.83 -31.05 32.76
CA SER A 346 -23.52 -32.27 33.23
C SER A 346 -24.25 -33.05 32.13
N VAL A 347 -24.42 -32.48 30.92
CA VAL A 347 -25.08 -33.16 29.80
C VAL A 347 -24.16 -34.19 29.14
N PHE A 348 -24.73 -35.31 28.66
CA PHE A 348 -23.96 -36.44 28.11
C PHE A 348 -23.00 -36.03 26.97
N PHE A 349 -23.43 -35.13 26.08
CA PHE A 349 -22.63 -34.63 24.97
C PHE A 349 -21.96 -33.27 25.25
N SER A 350 -21.62 -32.95 26.50
CA SER A 350 -20.94 -31.69 26.86
C SER A 350 -19.64 -31.46 26.07
N LYS A 351 -18.92 -32.54 25.71
CA LYS A 351 -17.72 -32.50 24.85
C LYS A 351 -17.99 -32.01 23.41
N ALA A 352 -19.25 -31.99 22.96
CA ALA A 352 -19.65 -31.44 21.67
C ALA A 352 -19.61 -29.90 21.65
N LYS A 353 -19.56 -29.25 22.82
CA LYS A 353 -19.52 -27.79 22.98
C LYS A 353 -18.45 -27.12 22.14
N LEU A 354 -17.21 -27.60 22.19
CA LEU A 354 -16.09 -26.99 21.45
C LEU A 354 -16.27 -27.09 19.92
N LYS A 355 -16.85 -28.20 19.43
CA LYS A 355 -17.24 -28.35 18.01
C LYS A 355 -18.37 -27.38 17.64
N GLY A 356 -19.32 -27.17 18.55
CA GLY A 356 -20.39 -26.18 18.40
C GLY A 356 -19.85 -24.76 18.26
N HIS A 357 -18.89 -24.38 19.12
CA HIS A 357 -18.19 -23.10 19.03
C HIS A 357 -17.44 -22.92 17.70
N ILE A 358 -16.78 -23.95 17.15
CA ILE A 358 -16.17 -23.90 15.82
C ILE A 358 -17.23 -23.64 14.74
N MET A 359 -18.38 -24.32 14.81
CA MET A 359 -19.46 -24.11 13.84
C MET A 359 -20.04 -22.68 13.96
N SER A 360 -20.19 -22.15 15.17
CA SER A 360 -20.58 -20.75 15.40
C SER A 360 -19.57 -19.76 14.81
N LEU A 361 -18.27 -20.02 15.00
CA LEU A 361 -17.17 -19.24 14.44
C LEU A 361 -17.22 -19.22 12.91
N ALA A 362 -17.41 -20.40 12.29
CA ALA A 362 -17.53 -20.51 10.83
C ALA A 362 -18.70 -19.66 10.30
N VAL A 363 -19.88 -19.76 10.93
CA VAL A 363 -21.06 -18.98 10.54
C VAL A 363 -20.85 -17.48 10.75
N LEU A 364 -20.20 -17.07 11.85
CA LEU A 364 -19.85 -15.67 12.09
C LEU A 364 -18.93 -15.12 10.99
N LEU A 365 -17.87 -15.85 10.62
CA LEU A 365 -16.95 -15.43 9.58
C LEU A 365 -17.61 -15.40 8.20
N VAL A 366 -18.46 -16.38 7.87
CA VAL A 366 -19.26 -16.35 6.64
C VAL A 366 -20.18 -15.13 6.62
N PHE A 367 -20.84 -14.81 7.73
CA PHE A 367 -21.67 -13.60 7.83
C PHE A 367 -20.87 -12.33 7.56
N LEU A 368 -19.71 -12.14 8.22
CA LEU A 368 -18.87 -10.95 8.01
C LEU A 368 -18.32 -10.88 6.58
N THR A 369 -17.91 -12.03 6.02
CA THR A 369 -17.40 -12.12 4.64
C THR A 369 -18.49 -11.73 3.63
N VAL A 370 -19.70 -12.31 3.76
CA VAL A 370 -20.83 -12.00 2.89
C VAL A 370 -21.25 -10.54 3.04
N LEU A 371 -21.22 -9.99 4.25
CA LEU A 371 -21.51 -8.58 4.50
C LEU A 371 -20.62 -7.65 3.67
N LEU A 372 -19.31 -7.94 3.61
CA LEU A 372 -18.32 -7.15 2.87
C LEU A 372 -18.41 -7.37 1.36
N ILE A 373 -18.68 -8.59 0.90
CA ILE A 373 -18.92 -8.86 -0.53
C ILE A 373 -20.19 -8.12 -0.99
N VAL A 374 -21.26 -8.14 -0.19
CA VAL A 374 -22.49 -7.38 -0.48
C VAL A 374 -22.20 -5.88 -0.52
N LEU A 375 -21.38 -5.37 0.41
CA LEU A 375 -20.94 -3.97 0.37
C LEU A 375 -20.19 -3.66 -0.94
N ALA A 376 -19.24 -4.48 -1.35
CA ALA A 376 -18.54 -4.31 -2.63
C ALA A 376 -19.51 -4.31 -3.81
N LEU A 377 -20.46 -5.25 -3.88
CA LEU A 377 -21.47 -5.29 -4.93
C LEU A 377 -22.36 -4.03 -4.94
N VAL A 378 -22.69 -3.47 -3.77
CA VAL A 378 -23.40 -2.18 -3.67
C VAL A 378 -22.57 -1.05 -4.28
N PHE A 379 -21.26 -1.01 -4.03
CA PHE A 379 -20.35 -0.04 -4.66
C PHE A 379 -20.28 -0.27 -6.19
N GLN A 380 -20.08 -1.51 -6.66
CA GLN A 380 -20.04 -1.82 -8.09
C GLN A 380 -21.30 -1.31 -8.81
N ILE A 381 -22.49 -1.66 -8.28
CA ILE A 381 -23.77 -1.25 -8.83
C ILE A 381 -23.97 0.27 -8.72
N GLY A 382 -23.60 0.87 -7.59
CA GLY A 382 -23.73 2.29 -7.32
C GLY A 382 -22.89 3.17 -8.26
N TYR A 383 -21.70 2.70 -8.63
CA TYR A 383 -20.80 3.36 -9.59
C TYR A 383 -21.00 2.89 -11.04
N GLY A 384 -22.02 2.05 -11.31
CA GLY A 384 -22.40 1.64 -12.67
C GLY A 384 -21.55 0.52 -13.29
N TYR A 385 -20.62 -0.08 -12.54
CA TYR A 385 -19.78 -1.19 -12.99
C TYR A 385 -20.51 -2.53 -12.80
N LYS A 386 -20.94 -3.18 -13.89
CA LYS A 386 -21.80 -4.39 -13.83
C LYS A 386 -21.05 -5.71 -14.02
N GLN A 387 -19.78 -5.67 -14.42
CA GLN A 387 -19.00 -6.88 -14.64
C GLN A 387 -18.51 -7.42 -13.28
N ILE A 388 -18.98 -8.62 -12.93
CA ILE A 388 -18.62 -9.26 -11.66
C ILE A 388 -17.62 -10.37 -11.96
N ASP A 389 -16.40 -10.20 -11.43
CA ASP A 389 -15.39 -11.26 -11.42
C ASP A 389 -15.45 -12.01 -10.08
N TRP A 390 -16.02 -13.22 -10.10
CA TRP A 390 -16.13 -14.05 -8.92
C TRP A 390 -14.78 -14.59 -8.43
N LEU A 391 -13.76 -14.69 -9.29
CA LEU A 391 -12.44 -15.16 -8.89
C LEU A 391 -11.80 -14.19 -7.89
N ALA A 392 -12.00 -12.87 -8.07
CA ALA A 392 -11.56 -11.85 -7.13
C ALA A 392 -12.17 -12.06 -5.73
N TYR A 393 -13.49 -12.26 -5.64
CA TYR A 393 -14.16 -12.50 -4.35
C TYR A 393 -13.87 -13.88 -3.74
N ILE A 394 -13.63 -14.91 -4.55
CA ILE A 394 -13.17 -16.23 -4.06
C ILE A 394 -11.77 -16.09 -3.45
N GLY A 395 -10.89 -15.30 -4.06
CA GLY A 395 -9.59 -14.98 -3.50
C GLY A 395 -9.71 -14.33 -2.13
N PHE A 396 -10.61 -13.36 -1.95
CA PHE A 396 -10.88 -12.78 -0.63
C PHE A 396 -11.18 -13.84 0.44
N VAL A 397 -12.02 -14.83 0.13
CA VAL A 397 -12.34 -15.95 1.04
C VAL A 397 -11.09 -16.78 1.36
N ILE A 398 -10.32 -17.16 0.34
CA ILE A 398 -9.12 -17.99 0.49
C ILE A 398 -8.05 -17.24 1.29
N PHE A 399 -7.79 -15.99 0.93
CA PHE A 399 -6.70 -15.19 1.49
C PHE A 399 -7.00 -14.59 2.86
N ASN A 400 -8.27 -14.48 3.27
CA ASN A 400 -8.62 -13.81 4.53
C ASN A 400 -9.51 -14.69 5.41
N THR A 401 -10.67 -15.11 4.91
CA THR A 401 -11.67 -15.83 5.70
C THR A 401 -11.15 -17.17 6.21
N ILE A 402 -10.45 -17.96 5.38
CA ILE A 402 -9.89 -19.25 5.81
C ILE A 402 -8.76 -19.06 6.84
N PRO A 403 -7.74 -18.21 6.64
CA PRO A 403 -6.74 -17.95 7.69
C PRO A 403 -7.36 -17.42 8.99
N LEU A 404 -8.37 -16.55 8.94
CA LEU A 404 -9.11 -16.09 10.12
C LEU A 404 -9.86 -17.24 10.81
N PHE A 405 -10.41 -18.18 10.05
CA PHE A 405 -11.03 -19.38 10.61
C PHE A 405 -10.01 -20.28 11.32
N LEU A 406 -8.82 -20.49 10.72
CA LEU A 406 -7.71 -21.19 11.36
C LEU A 406 -7.28 -20.46 12.63
N PHE A 407 -7.09 -19.14 12.56
CA PHE A 407 -6.69 -18.33 13.70
C PHE A 407 -7.75 -18.34 14.82
N GLY A 408 -9.04 -18.23 14.48
CA GLY A 408 -10.12 -18.36 15.46
C GLY A 408 -10.18 -19.76 16.10
N THR A 409 -9.83 -20.81 15.36
CA THR A 409 -9.69 -22.16 15.93
C THR A 409 -8.54 -22.23 16.94
N LEU A 410 -7.41 -21.58 16.66
CA LEU A 410 -6.32 -21.42 17.63
C LEU A 410 -6.77 -20.66 18.88
N LEU A 411 -7.49 -19.54 18.71
CA LEU A 411 -8.02 -18.76 19.84
C LEU A 411 -8.99 -19.58 20.72
N LEU A 412 -9.83 -20.42 20.11
CA LEU A 412 -10.69 -21.35 20.84
C LEU A 412 -9.87 -22.37 21.64
N LEU A 413 -8.78 -22.91 21.06
CA LEU A 413 -7.87 -23.80 21.78
C LEU A 413 -7.21 -23.10 22.97
N ILE A 414 -6.71 -21.87 22.79
CA ILE A 414 -6.14 -21.04 23.86
C ILE A 414 -7.13 -20.88 25.03
N ASN A 415 -8.38 -20.51 24.71
CA ASN A 415 -9.43 -20.36 25.73
C ASN A 415 -9.83 -21.69 26.38
N SER A 416 -9.69 -22.81 25.67
CA SER A 416 -9.97 -24.14 26.23
C SER A 416 -8.91 -24.67 27.18
N ILE A 417 -7.65 -24.28 26.97
CA ILE A 417 -6.49 -24.78 27.74
C ILE A 417 -6.27 -23.95 29.00
N ILE A 418 -6.55 -22.64 28.95
CA ILE A 418 -6.28 -21.73 30.05
C ILE A 418 -7.51 -21.63 30.98
N ASN A 419 -7.30 -21.89 32.27
CA ASN A 419 -8.38 -21.91 33.27
C ASN A 419 -8.88 -20.52 33.74
N ASN A 420 -8.24 -19.43 33.30
CA ASN A 420 -8.60 -18.06 33.70
C ASN A 420 -8.99 -17.21 32.49
N LYS A 421 -10.20 -16.65 32.52
CA LYS A 421 -10.78 -15.81 31.45
C LYS A 421 -9.86 -14.66 31.00
N TYR A 422 -9.31 -13.91 31.96
CA TYR A 422 -8.53 -12.70 31.67
C TYR A 422 -7.13 -13.05 31.17
N VAL A 423 -6.53 -14.12 31.69
CA VAL A 423 -5.25 -14.63 31.17
C VAL A 423 -5.42 -15.17 29.75
N ALA A 424 -6.49 -15.91 29.49
CA ALA A 424 -6.83 -16.40 28.16
C ALA A 424 -7.06 -15.24 27.17
N LEU A 425 -7.75 -14.18 27.60
CA LEU A 425 -7.94 -12.97 26.82
C LEU A 425 -6.60 -12.27 26.52
N GLY A 426 -5.73 -12.09 27.52
CA GLY A 426 -4.42 -11.46 27.33
C GLY A 426 -3.53 -12.23 26.35
N ILE A 427 -3.49 -13.56 26.47
CA ILE A 427 -2.74 -14.43 25.54
C ILE A 427 -3.37 -14.40 24.13
N SER A 428 -4.69 -14.34 24.03
CA SER A 428 -5.39 -14.20 22.75
C SER A 428 -5.05 -12.89 22.04
N ILE A 429 -4.96 -11.77 22.79
CA ILE A 429 -4.53 -10.47 22.25
C ILE A 429 -3.07 -10.54 21.80
N LEU A 430 -2.19 -11.13 22.61
CA LEU A 430 -0.78 -11.32 22.23
C LEU A 430 -0.67 -12.18 20.96
N ALA A 431 -1.49 -13.22 20.82
CA ALA A 431 -1.53 -14.05 19.63
C ALA A 431 -1.93 -13.26 18.37
N VAL A 432 -2.88 -12.32 18.47
CA VAL A 432 -3.20 -11.41 17.34
C VAL A 432 -1.96 -10.61 16.95
N VAL A 433 -1.34 -9.94 17.91
CA VAL A 433 -0.16 -9.10 17.66
C VAL A 433 0.98 -9.91 17.05
N VAL A 434 1.24 -11.12 17.56
CA VAL A 434 2.33 -11.97 17.07
C VAL A 434 2.03 -12.56 15.70
N PHE A 435 0.86 -13.18 15.49
CA PHE A 435 0.62 -14.02 14.31
C PHE A 435 -0.02 -13.31 13.13
N THR A 436 -0.68 -12.16 13.35
CA THR A 436 -1.43 -11.44 12.30
C THR A 436 -0.75 -10.15 11.84
N THR A 437 0.34 -9.74 12.51
CA THR A 437 1.12 -8.53 12.15
C THR A 437 2.49 -8.91 11.57
N PRO A 438 3.25 -7.97 10.98
CA PRO A 438 4.59 -8.22 10.47
C PRO A 438 5.58 -8.80 11.50
N LEU A 439 5.27 -8.72 12.81
CA LEU A 439 6.08 -9.30 13.88
C LEU A 439 6.33 -10.80 13.70
N ILE A 440 5.39 -11.53 13.06
CA ILE A 440 5.57 -12.97 12.79
C ILE A 440 6.80 -13.24 11.94
N LYS A 441 7.13 -12.36 10.99
CA LYS A 441 8.29 -12.52 10.09
C LYS A 441 9.61 -12.42 10.85
N MET A 442 9.64 -11.60 11.90
CA MET A 442 10.80 -11.43 12.78
C MET A 442 10.99 -12.62 13.72
N LEU A 443 9.89 -13.20 14.23
CA LEU A 443 9.93 -14.32 15.18
C LEU A 443 10.08 -15.68 14.48
N LEU A 444 9.45 -15.84 13.31
CA LEU A 444 9.45 -17.05 12.50
C LEU A 444 9.71 -16.67 11.05
N SER A 445 10.96 -16.76 10.60
CA SER A 445 11.33 -16.32 9.23
C SER A 445 10.74 -17.20 8.12
N TYR A 446 10.38 -18.45 8.43
CA TYR A 446 9.86 -19.40 7.42
C TYR A 446 8.40 -19.08 7.02
N PRO A 447 8.13 -18.77 5.74
CA PRO A 447 6.79 -18.36 5.27
C PRO A 447 5.71 -19.43 5.47
N LEU A 448 6.09 -20.71 5.56
CA LEU A 448 5.16 -21.83 5.78
C LEU A 448 4.41 -21.72 7.11
N LEU A 449 5.05 -21.16 8.14
CA LEU A 449 4.47 -21.03 9.48
C LEU A 449 3.49 -19.85 9.59
N HIS A 450 3.41 -18.99 8.58
CA HIS A 450 2.53 -17.82 8.58
C HIS A 450 1.09 -18.18 8.20
N VAL A 451 0.58 -19.33 8.66
CA VAL A 451 -0.76 -19.87 8.32
C VAL A 451 -1.91 -19.01 8.82
N PHE A 452 -1.67 -18.15 9.81
CA PHE A 452 -2.62 -17.20 10.39
C PHE A 452 -2.42 -15.77 9.87
N SER A 453 -1.77 -15.61 8.73
CA SER A 453 -1.63 -14.31 8.06
C SER A 453 -2.46 -14.29 6.79
N GLY A 454 -3.04 -13.13 6.48
CA GLY A 454 -3.71 -12.90 5.21
C GLY A 454 -2.71 -12.72 4.06
N PHE A 455 -3.23 -12.58 2.84
CA PHE A 455 -2.45 -12.14 1.68
C PHE A 455 -2.84 -10.71 1.30
N ASN A 456 -1.84 -9.84 1.16
CA ASN A 456 -2.02 -8.42 0.86
C ASN A 456 -1.63 -8.05 -0.59
N GLY A 457 -1.53 -9.03 -1.49
CA GLY A 457 -1.22 -8.77 -2.89
C GLY A 457 -2.41 -8.23 -3.69
N VAL A 458 -2.09 -7.69 -4.87
CA VAL A 458 -3.06 -7.08 -5.79
C VAL A 458 -3.70 -8.15 -6.67
N TYR A 459 -4.96 -7.93 -7.08
CA TYR A 459 -5.61 -8.69 -8.14
C TYR A 459 -5.43 -7.95 -9.47
N SER A 460 -4.91 -8.65 -10.49
CA SER A 460 -4.76 -8.10 -11.85
C SER A 460 -5.97 -8.50 -12.70
N ASP A 461 -6.55 -7.59 -13.48
CA ASP A 461 -7.66 -7.92 -14.39
C ASP A 461 -7.16 -8.72 -15.61
N LEU A 462 -5.86 -8.58 -15.94
CA LEU A 462 -5.13 -9.42 -16.92
C LEU A 462 -4.81 -10.83 -16.38
N ASN A 463 -4.26 -10.95 -15.17
CA ASN A 463 -3.64 -12.19 -14.66
C ASN A 463 -4.39 -12.86 -13.49
N GLY A 464 -5.39 -12.20 -12.91
CA GLY A 464 -6.00 -12.59 -11.64
C GLY A 464 -4.99 -12.58 -10.49
N TYR A 465 -5.00 -13.63 -9.65
CA TYR A 465 -4.01 -13.83 -8.58
C TYR A 465 -2.77 -14.63 -9.03
N GLY A 466 -2.75 -15.16 -10.26
CA GLY A 466 -1.68 -16.00 -10.79
C GLY A 466 -1.24 -17.13 -9.85
N ALA A 467 0.08 -17.35 -9.78
CA ALA A 467 0.69 -18.42 -8.98
C ALA A 467 0.42 -18.32 -7.45
N TYR A 468 0.07 -17.13 -6.94
CA TYR A 468 -0.16 -16.92 -5.52
C TYR A 468 -1.37 -17.69 -4.97
N LEU A 469 -2.43 -17.82 -5.76
CA LEU A 469 -3.65 -18.52 -5.32
C LEU A 469 -3.37 -19.98 -5.00
N SER A 470 -2.62 -20.67 -5.86
CA SER A 470 -2.25 -22.07 -5.67
C SER A 470 -1.29 -22.24 -4.49
N ALA A 471 -0.22 -21.43 -4.43
CA ALA A 471 0.75 -21.50 -3.35
C ALA A 471 0.09 -21.24 -1.98
N PHE A 472 -0.71 -20.19 -1.86
CA PHE A 472 -1.40 -19.88 -0.62
C PHE A 472 -2.36 -20.99 -0.21
N SER A 473 -3.09 -21.58 -1.17
CA SER A 473 -3.97 -22.73 -0.90
C SER A 473 -3.19 -23.91 -0.30
N ASN A 474 -1.98 -24.19 -0.80
CA ASN A 474 -1.10 -25.22 -0.23
C ASN A 474 -0.64 -24.87 1.20
N ARG A 475 -0.34 -23.60 1.49
CA ARG A 475 -0.05 -23.12 2.86
C ARG A 475 -1.24 -23.32 3.81
N LEU A 476 -2.46 -23.11 3.32
CA LEU A 476 -3.68 -23.35 4.11
C LEU A 476 -3.89 -24.84 4.40
N LEU A 477 -3.62 -25.73 3.44
CA LEU A 477 -3.65 -27.18 3.68
C LEU A 477 -2.67 -27.58 4.79
N PHE A 478 -1.48 -26.98 4.80
CA PHE A 478 -0.54 -27.15 5.91
C PHE A 478 -1.12 -26.66 7.25
N GLY A 479 -1.72 -25.47 7.28
CA GLY A 479 -2.36 -24.92 8.48
C GLY A 479 -3.54 -25.76 9.00
N ILE A 480 -4.36 -26.32 8.12
CA ILE A 480 -5.45 -27.24 8.45
C ILE A 480 -4.87 -28.53 9.07
N GLY A 481 -3.82 -29.08 8.48
CA GLY A 481 -3.09 -30.23 9.04
C GLY A 481 -2.56 -29.95 10.45
N LEU A 482 -1.85 -28.83 10.61
CA LEU A 482 -1.27 -28.41 11.89
C LEU A 482 -2.32 -28.26 13.00
N LEU A 483 -3.40 -27.52 12.73
CA LEU A 483 -4.47 -27.32 13.72
C LEU A 483 -5.27 -28.59 13.99
N GLY A 484 -5.48 -29.44 12.98
CA GLY A 484 -6.10 -30.74 13.16
C GLY A 484 -5.30 -31.62 14.12
N LEU A 485 -3.97 -31.59 14.03
CA LEU A 485 -3.08 -32.27 14.97
C LEU A 485 -3.16 -31.67 16.39
N PHE A 486 -3.10 -30.35 16.55
CA PHE A 486 -3.26 -29.70 17.86
C PHE A 486 -4.62 -30.01 18.50
N TRP A 487 -5.68 -30.04 17.69
CA TRP A 487 -7.02 -30.37 18.16
C TRP A 487 -7.13 -31.83 18.64
N THR A 488 -6.59 -32.79 17.86
CA THR A 488 -6.60 -34.20 18.27
C THR A 488 -5.76 -34.44 19.52
N PHE A 489 -4.64 -33.73 19.66
CA PHE A 489 -3.81 -33.77 20.85
C PHE A 489 -4.53 -33.19 22.09
N ASN A 490 -5.15 -32.02 21.96
CA ASN A 490 -5.97 -31.43 23.03
C ASN A 490 -7.12 -32.37 23.45
N SER A 491 -7.81 -32.98 22.47
CA SER A 491 -8.85 -33.98 22.73
C SER A 491 -8.32 -35.19 23.51
N TYR A 492 -7.08 -35.63 23.24
CA TYR A 492 -6.42 -36.68 24.00
C TYR A 492 -6.09 -36.24 25.43
N LEU A 493 -5.57 -35.02 25.65
CA LEU A 493 -5.28 -34.51 27.00
C LEU A 493 -6.53 -34.46 27.88
N ILE A 494 -7.67 -34.09 27.31
CA ILE A 494 -8.96 -34.03 28.02
C ILE A 494 -9.53 -35.43 28.25
N SER A 495 -9.54 -36.30 27.22
CA SER A 495 -10.21 -37.60 27.33
C SER A 495 -9.34 -38.70 27.93
N LYS A 496 -8.02 -38.53 27.94
CA LYS A 496 -7.00 -39.55 28.28
C LYS A 496 -7.19 -40.90 27.56
N GLN A 497 -7.83 -40.88 26.39
CA GLN A 497 -8.19 -42.07 25.62
C GLN A 497 -7.74 -41.91 24.15
N TRP A 498 -7.03 -42.92 23.65
CA TRP A 498 -6.61 -43.01 22.27
C TRP A 498 -7.42 -44.09 21.54
N THR A 499 -8.01 -43.75 20.40
CA THR A 499 -8.85 -44.68 19.61
C THR A 499 -8.28 -44.87 18.21
N LYS A 500 -8.62 -45.98 17.52
CA LYS A 500 -8.20 -46.21 16.13
C LYS A 500 -8.64 -45.09 15.18
N VAL A 501 -9.82 -44.49 15.43
CA VAL A 501 -10.33 -43.33 14.68
C VAL A 501 -9.39 -42.14 14.82
N LYS A 502 -8.88 -41.85 16.03
CA LYS A 502 -7.91 -40.77 16.24
C LYS A 502 -6.61 -41.01 15.46
N SER A 503 -6.11 -42.25 15.40
CA SER A 503 -4.92 -42.57 14.59
C SER A 503 -5.13 -42.28 13.10
N VAL A 504 -6.29 -42.65 12.54
CA VAL A 504 -6.61 -42.36 11.13
C VAL A 504 -6.70 -40.86 10.88
N VAL A 505 -7.35 -40.12 11.78
CA VAL A 505 -7.45 -38.65 11.69
C VAL A 505 -6.08 -37.98 11.75
N VAL A 506 -5.17 -38.45 12.61
CA VAL A 506 -3.79 -37.97 12.68
C VAL A 506 -3.05 -38.22 11.37
N LEU A 507 -3.17 -39.42 10.78
CA LEU A 507 -2.53 -39.74 9.50
C LEU A 507 -3.05 -38.84 8.37
N VAL A 508 -4.35 -38.55 8.33
CA VAL A 508 -4.94 -37.65 7.34
C VAL A 508 -4.40 -36.23 7.50
N PHE A 509 -4.41 -35.67 8.71
CA PHE A 509 -3.89 -34.31 8.95
C PHE A 509 -2.39 -34.19 8.74
N LEU A 510 -1.62 -35.24 9.06
CA LEU A 510 -0.19 -35.29 8.78
C LEU A 510 0.07 -35.36 7.27
N GLY A 511 -0.70 -36.17 6.52
CA GLY A 511 -0.63 -36.24 5.07
C GLY A 511 -0.95 -34.89 4.41
N LEU A 512 -2.01 -34.21 4.84
CA LEU A 512 -2.36 -32.86 4.39
C LEU A 512 -1.26 -31.85 4.72
N GLY A 513 -0.70 -31.92 5.93
CA GLY A 513 0.41 -31.10 6.39
C GLY A 513 1.65 -31.24 5.48
N VAL A 514 2.09 -32.48 5.27
CA VAL A 514 3.27 -32.77 4.45
C VAL A 514 3.06 -32.37 2.99
N PHE A 515 1.91 -32.73 2.40
CA PHE A 515 1.61 -32.39 1.01
C PHE A 515 1.53 -30.88 0.79
N GLY A 516 0.75 -30.17 1.61
CA GLY A 516 0.61 -28.71 1.52
C GLY A 516 1.95 -28.00 1.79
N GLY A 517 2.70 -28.46 2.79
CA GLY A 517 4.00 -27.88 3.12
C GLY A 517 5.06 -28.07 2.04
N PHE A 518 5.15 -29.27 1.45
CA PHE A 518 6.09 -29.57 0.37
C PHE A 518 5.80 -28.76 -0.89
N ASN A 519 4.54 -28.69 -1.32
CA ASN A 519 4.16 -27.91 -2.50
C ASN A 519 4.34 -26.41 -2.29
N PHE A 520 4.02 -25.89 -1.10
CA PHE A 520 4.22 -24.47 -0.81
C PHE A 520 5.70 -24.09 -0.77
N MET A 521 6.55 -24.93 -0.18
CA MET A 521 7.99 -24.67 -0.05
C MET A 521 8.80 -25.02 -1.30
N SER A 522 8.14 -25.45 -2.38
CA SER A 522 8.81 -25.74 -3.65
C SER A 522 9.46 -24.48 -4.21
N GLY A 523 10.78 -24.53 -4.44
CA GLY A 523 11.56 -23.38 -4.92
C GLY A 523 11.81 -22.30 -3.88
N TYR A 524 11.55 -22.56 -2.59
CA TYR A 524 11.85 -21.60 -1.53
C TYR A 524 13.35 -21.32 -1.42
N ALA A 525 13.71 -20.04 -1.49
CA ALA A 525 15.05 -19.54 -1.27
C ALA A 525 15.00 -18.54 -0.10
N PRO A 526 15.62 -18.85 1.06
CA PRO A 526 15.60 -17.94 2.19
C PRO A 526 16.35 -16.66 1.87
N ASN A 527 15.67 -15.52 1.97
CA ASN A 527 16.33 -14.22 1.92
C ASN A 527 17.01 -13.95 3.26
N ASN A 528 18.34 -13.89 3.27
CA ASN A 528 19.13 -13.61 4.46
C ASN A 528 19.78 -12.24 4.32
N GLU A 529 19.16 -11.24 4.95
CA GLU A 529 19.62 -9.84 4.91
C GLU A 529 21.06 -9.69 5.41
N ASP A 530 21.49 -10.49 6.40
CA ASP A 530 22.88 -10.45 6.88
C ASP A 530 23.84 -11.01 5.83
N ALA A 531 23.43 -12.05 5.08
CA ALA A 531 24.24 -12.59 4.00
C ALA A 531 24.36 -11.60 2.84
N GLU A 532 23.27 -10.92 2.46
CA GLU A 532 23.30 -9.86 1.43
C GLU A 532 24.14 -8.65 1.89
N LEU A 533 24.01 -8.25 3.16
CA LEU A 533 24.86 -7.21 3.73
C LEU A 533 26.33 -7.60 3.69
N ILE A 534 26.68 -8.83 4.07
CA ILE A 534 28.06 -9.34 4.02
C ILE A 534 28.56 -9.40 2.58
N LYS A 535 27.72 -9.76 1.60
CA LYS A 535 28.08 -9.71 0.17
C LYS A 535 28.38 -8.29 -0.28
N ALA A 536 27.54 -7.31 0.07
CA ALA A 536 27.75 -5.89 -0.22
C ALA A 536 29.04 -5.35 0.43
N VAL A 537 29.29 -5.68 1.70
CA VAL A 537 30.53 -5.32 2.41
C VAL A 537 31.76 -5.89 1.70
N HIS A 538 31.74 -7.16 1.31
CA HIS A 538 32.86 -7.77 0.58
C HIS A 538 33.01 -7.18 -0.82
N TYR A 539 31.91 -6.87 -1.51
CA TYR A 539 31.92 -6.22 -2.81
C TYR A 539 32.64 -4.87 -2.73
N GLU A 540 32.24 -4.02 -1.79
CA GLU A 540 32.85 -2.72 -1.58
C GLU A 540 34.34 -2.85 -1.21
N LYS A 541 34.69 -3.70 -0.23
CA LYS A 541 36.09 -3.89 0.18
C LYS A 541 37.00 -4.41 -0.93
N ASN A 542 36.50 -5.34 -1.74
CA ASN A 542 37.31 -5.99 -2.77
C ASN A 542 37.39 -5.18 -4.06
N TYR A 543 36.33 -4.44 -4.42
CA TYR A 543 36.21 -3.89 -5.77
C TYR A 543 36.07 -2.36 -5.84
N ARG A 544 35.96 -1.63 -4.72
CA ARG A 544 35.81 -0.16 -4.75
C ARG A 544 36.93 0.57 -5.49
N HIS A 545 38.14 0.03 -5.53
CA HIS A 545 39.24 0.59 -6.30
C HIS A 545 39.01 0.60 -7.82
N TYR A 546 38.04 -0.17 -8.36
CA TYR A 546 37.65 -0.11 -9.78
C TYR A 546 36.91 1.17 -10.16
N GLN A 547 36.52 2.02 -9.21
CA GLN A 547 35.95 3.34 -9.49
C GLN A 547 36.90 4.25 -10.28
N THR A 548 38.21 4.08 -10.11
CA THR A 548 39.24 4.91 -10.75
C THR A 548 39.94 4.21 -11.92
N ILE A 549 39.63 2.93 -12.17
CA ILE A 549 40.24 2.15 -13.26
C ILE A 549 39.35 2.27 -14.50
N ALA A 550 39.92 2.65 -15.64
CA ALA A 550 39.19 2.66 -16.91
C ALA A 550 38.61 1.28 -17.24
N GLN A 551 37.35 1.25 -17.67
CA GLN A 551 36.62 0.03 -18.04
C GLN A 551 36.12 0.13 -19.48
N PRO A 552 36.02 -1.00 -20.21
CA PRO A 552 35.50 -0.97 -21.57
C PRO A 552 34.02 -0.59 -21.57
N THR A 553 33.57 0.00 -22.66
CA THR A 553 32.19 0.43 -22.85
C THR A 553 31.47 -0.56 -23.76
N ILE A 554 30.21 -0.89 -23.44
CA ILE A 554 29.35 -1.71 -24.29
C ILE A 554 28.88 -0.83 -25.44
N VAL A 555 29.06 -1.28 -26.69
CA VAL A 555 28.69 -0.50 -27.90
C VAL A 555 27.60 -1.17 -28.74
N ASP A 556 27.54 -2.52 -28.74
CA ASP A 556 26.49 -3.27 -29.42
C ASP A 556 25.95 -4.37 -28.50
N VAL A 557 24.64 -4.60 -28.53
CA VAL A 557 23.93 -5.66 -27.81
C VAL A 557 23.09 -6.46 -28.80
N ASP A 558 23.53 -7.68 -29.10
CA ASP A 558 22.72 -8.67 -29.80
C ASP A 558 22.11 -9.62 -28.76
N THR A 559 20.77 -9.75 -28.71
CA THR A 559 20.15 -10.57 -27.68
C THR A 559 18.89 -11.31 -28.12
N LYS A 560 18.73 -12.54 -27.60
CA LYS A 560 17.53 -13.34 -27.72
C LYS A 560 16.96 -13.62 -26.33
N ILE A 561 15.69 -13.26 -26.14
CA ILE A 561 14.96 -13.40 -24.88
C ILE A 561 13.78 -14.34 -25.12
N ASP A 562 13.82 -15.54 -24.54
CA ASP A 562 12.76 -16.53 -24.64
C ASP A 562 11.91 -16.51 -23.36
N LEU A 563 10.67 -16.03 -23.48
CA LEU A 563 9.71 -15.90 -22.38
C LEU A 563 8.86 -17.16 -22.24
N TYR A 564 8.65 -17.61 -20.99
CA TYR A 564 7.75 -18.72 -20.64
C TYR A 564 6.76 -18.25 -19.55
N PRO A 565 5.76 -17.42 -19.92
CA PRO A 565 4.76 -16.88 -18.99
C PRO A 565 4.06 -17.94 -18.14
N SER A 566 3.65 -19.08 -18.73
CA SER A 566 2.98 -20.18 -18.01
C SER A 566 3.85 -20.84 -16.94
N GLU A 567 5.17 -20.69 -17.04
CA GLU A 567 6.15 -21.24 -16.09
C GLU A 567 6.76 -20.18 -15.17
N ASN A 568 6.34 -18.91 -15.29
CA ASN A 568 6.93 -17.77 -14.57
C ASN A 568 8.46 -17.69 -14.75
N SER A 569 8.95 -17.92 -15.98
CA SER A 569 10.39 -18.01 -16.26
C SER A 569 10.78 -17.42 -17.61
N TYR A 570 12.05 -17.08 -17.78
CA TYR A 570 12.62 -16.69 -19.07
C TYR A 570 14.09 -17.10 -19.19
N LYS A 571 14.59 -17.11 -20.42
CA LYS A 571 16.00 -17.35 -20.74
C LYS A 571 16.54 -16.22 -21.62
N ILE A 572 17.76 -15.78 -21.32
CA ILE A 572 18.47 -14.76 -22.07
C ILE A 572 19.70 -15.38 -22.70
N LYS A 573 19.88 -15.13 -23.99
CA LYS A 573 21.16 -15.29 -24.68
C LYS A 573 21.60 -13.91 -25.14
N GLY A 574 22.74 -13.46 -24.65
CA GLY A 574 23.26 -12.13 -24.96
C GLY A 574 24.64 -12.20 -25.55
N LYS A 575 24.93 -11.23 -26.42
CA LYS A 575 26.25 -10.99 -26.98
C LYS A 575 26.51 -9.50 -26.98
N TYR A 576 27.58 -9.08 -26.32
CA TYR A 576 28.07 -7.72 -26.37
C TYR A 576 29.24 -7.60 -27.32
N ARG A 577 29.29 -6.48 -28.02
CA ARG A 577 30.55 -5.90 -28.46
C ARG A 577 30.97 -4.84 -27.46
N ILE A 578 32.15 -5.01 -26.87
CA ILE A 578 32.74 -4.05 -25.94
C ILE A 578 33.96 -3.40 -26.59
N GLN A 579 34.16 -2.11 -26.34
CA GLN A 579 35.25 -1.32 -26.91
C GLN A 579 35.90 -0.47 -25.83
N ASN A 580 37.23 -0.35 -25.89
CA ASN A 580 37.91 0.65 -25.09
C ASN A 580 37.73 2.04 -25.72
N LEU A 581 36.96 2.92 -25.08
CA LEU A 581 36.75 4.30 -25.50
C LEU A 581 37.58 5.30 -24.69
N SER A 582 38.41 4.84 -23.76
CA SER A 582 39.35 5.71 -23.06
C SER A 582 40.69 5.79 -23.81
N ASP A 583 41.50 6.76 -23.41
CA ASP A 583 42.88 6.91 -23.88
C ASP A 583 43.87 6.00 -23.10
N GLU A 584 43.39 5.31 -22.07
CA GLU A 584 44.22 4.46 -21.20
C GLU A 584 44.12 2.98 -21.60
N PRO A 585 45.24 2.23 -21.59
CA PRO A 585 45.21 0.78 -21.81
C PRO A 585 44.54 0.04 -20.64
N ILE A 586 43.57 -0.81 -20.95
CA ILE A 586 42.82 -1.56 -19.92
C ILE A 586 43.44 -2.95 -19.72
N TYR A 587 43.91 -3.21 -18.50
CA TYR A 587 44.50 -4.51 -18.11
C TYR A 587 43.56 -5.39 -17.29
N LYS A 588 42.52 -4.80 -16.69
CA LYS A 588 41.60 -5.50 -15.80
C LYS A 588 40.17 -5.10 -16.11
N ILE A 589 39.32 -6.09 -16.29
CA ILE A 589 37.88 -5.89 -16.52
C ILE A 589 37.14 -6.52 -15.36
N LEU A 590 36.25 -5.75 -14.73
CA LEU A 590 35.33 -6.25 -13.71
C LEU A 590 33.97 -6.50 -14.35
N PHE A 591 33.51 -7.76 -14.34
CA PHE A 591 32.16 -8.14 -14.74
C PHE A 591 31.28 -8.35 -13.52
N ASN A 592 30.05 -7.85 -13.58
CA ASN A 592 29.03 -8.05 -12.56
C ASN A 592 27.77 -8.62 -13.23
N PHE A 593 27.40 -9.82 -12.81
CA PHE A 593 26.14 -10.45 -13.16
C PHE A 593 25.13 -10.21 -12.03
N HIS A 594 23.85 -10.18 -12.35
CA HIS A 594 22.81 -9.96 -11.34
C HIS A 594 22.58 -11.24 -10.53
N SER A 595 22.52 -11.14 -9.20
CA SER A 595 22.38 -12.29 -8.30
C SER A 595 21.03 -12.99 -8.38
N ASP A 596 19.99 -12.27 -8.80
CA ASP A 596 18.64 -12.82 -8.96
C ASP A 596 18.48 -13.75 -10.18
N LEU A 597 19.43 -13.70 -11.14
CA LEU A 597 19.41 -14.59 -12.29
C LEU A 597 20.34 -15.77 -12.05
N GLU A 598 19.93 -16.94 -12.52
CA GLU A 598 20.79 -18.09 -12.60
C GLU A 598 21.83 -17.85 -13.72
N PHE A 599 23.09 -17.73 -13.31
CA PHE A 599 24.24 -17.67 -14.19
C PHE A 599 24.49 -19.05 -14.81
N VAL A 600 24.31 -19.18 -16.13
CA VAL A 600 24.53 -20.45 -16.84
C VAL A 600 25.98 -20.54 -17.31
N ASP A 601 26.39 -19.59 -18.14
CA ASP A 601 27.78 -19.45 -18.61
C ASP A 601 28.03 -18.04 -19.19
N ALA A 602 29.30 -17.66 -19.26
CA ALA A 602 29.75 -16.52 -20.04
C ALA A 602 31.18 -16.70 -20.56
N ILE A 603 31.43 -16.24 -21.79
CA ILE A 603 32.71 -16.36 -22.48
C ILE A 603 33.12 -14.99 -23.02
N LEU A 604 34.29 -14.50 -22.58
CA LEU A 604 34.94 -13.33 -23.14
C LEU A 604 35.91 -13.74 -24.25
N ARG A 605 35.67 -13.26 -25.46
CA ARG A 605 36.52 -13.43 -26.63
C ARG A 605 37.33 -12.14 -26.85
N ILE A 606 38.64 -12.22 -26.64
CA ILE A 606 39.56 -11.07 -26.75
C ILE A 606 40.92 -11.52 -27.29
N HIS A 607 41.48 -10.80 -28.26
CA HIS A 607 42.78 -11.11 -28.88
C HIS A 607 42.93 -12.58 -29.35
N ASN A 608 41.87 -13.17 -29.92
CA ASN A 608 41.77 -14.59 -30.32
C ASN A 608 41.88 -15.61 -29.17
N ASN A 609 41.79 -15.17 -27.92
CA ASN A 609 41.67 -16.03 -26.76
C ASN A 609 40.22 -16.06 -26.27
N GLU A 610 39.82 -17.18 -25.69
CA GLU A 610 38.56 -17.36 -24.99
C GLU A 610 38.84 -17.46 -23.49
N ILE A 611 38.16 -16.62 -22.71
CA ILE A 611 38.24 -16.62 -21.26
C ILE A 611 36.85 -16.97 -20.73
N SER A 612 36.72 -18.12 -20.08
CA SER A 612 35.48 -18.50 -19.40
C SER A 612 35.33 -17.71 -18.11
N ILE A 613 34.12 -17.24 -17.84
CA ILE A 613 33.75 -16.56 -16.60
C ILE A 613 32.87 -17.53 -15.80
N ASP A 614 33.18 -17.72 -14.52
CA ASP A 614 32.56 -18.73 -13.66
C ASP A 614 31.87 -18.16 -12.42
N ARG A 615 31.95 -16.85 -12.17
CA ARG A 615 31.39 -16.19 -10.99
C ARG A 615 30.55 -14.97 -11.33
N ILE A 616 29.57 -14.71 -10.46
CA ILE A 616 28.66 -13.55 -10.50
C ILE A 616 29.45 -12.23 -10.51
N VAL A 617 30.53 -12.12 -9.74
CA VAL A 617 31.46 -10.98 -9.82
C VAL A 617 32.84 -11.53 -10.15
N SER A 618 33.40 -11.11 -11.29
CA SER A 618 34.63 -11.67 -11.84
C SER A 618 35.59 -10.58 -12.29
N GLU A 619 36.79 -10.56 -11.69
CA GLU A 619 37.94 -9.80 -12.17
C GLU A 619 38.69 -10.62 -13.22
N ILE A 620 38.74 -10.12 -14.45
CA ILE A 620 39.51 -10.71 -15.54
C ILE A 620 40.76 -9.87 -15.79
N LYS A 621 41.93 -10.47 -15.56
CA LYS A 621 43.24 -9.88 -15.88
C LYS A 621 43.63 -10.25 -17.31
N LEU A 622 43.98 -9.26 -18.11
CA LEU A 622 44.38 -9.45 -19.49
C LEU A 622 45.91 -9.53 -19.62
N ASN A 623 46.39 -10.59 -20.26
CA ASN A 623 47.82 -10.74 -20.57
C ASN A 623 48.31 -9.71 -21.60
N LYS A 624 47.41 -9.28 -22.50
CA LYS A 624 47.61 -8.17 -23.43
C LYS A 624 46.51 -7.13 -23.16
N PRO A 625 46.86 -5.86 -22.92
CA PRO A 625 45.85 -4.84 -22.61
C PRO A 625 44.92 -4.63 -23.80
N LEU A 626 43.69 -4.21 -23.51
CA LEU A 626 42.78 -3.69 -24.51
C LEU A 626 43.18 -2.22 -24.76
N MET A 627 43.83 -1.95 -25.90
CA MET A 627 44.28 -0.60 -26.27
C MET A 627 43.08 0.28 -26.64
N SER A 628 43.27 1.59 -26.70
CA SER A 628 42.22 2.50 -27.14
C SER A 628 41.68 2.08 -28.51
N SER A 629 40.36 2.05 -28.64
CA SER A 629 39.60 1.55 -29.79
C SER A 629 39.65 0.04 -30.06
N ASP A 630 40.42 -0.75 -29.30
CA ASP A 630 40.35 -2.21 -29.40
C ASP A 630 38.98 -2.73 -28.97
N LYS A 631 38.58 -3.85 -29.60
CA LYS A 631 37.27 -4.47 -29.42
C LYS A 631 37.39 -5.88 -28.86
N ALA A 632 36.42 -6.26 -28.04
CA ALA A 632 36.23 -7.62 -27.55
C ALA A 632 34.74 -8.00 -27.60
N THR A 633 34.44 -9.28 -27.40
CA THR A 633 33.08 -9.80 -27.43
C THR A 633 32.80 -10.60 -26.17
N LEU A 634 31.69 -10.33 -25.50
CA LEU A 634 31.19 -11.13 -24.38
C LEU A 634 29.93 -11.87 -24.82
N GLU A 635 29.93 -13.19 -24.72
CA GLU A 635 28.74 -14.02 -24.92
C GLU A 635 28.30 -14.56 -23.56
N PHE A 636 27.00 -14.55 -23.27
CA PHE A 636 26.48 -15.00 -21.98
C PHE A 636 25.09 -15.62 -22.10
N ASN A 637 24.82 -16.60 -21.22
CA ASN A 637 23.53 -17.24 -21.06
C ASN A 637 23.06 -17.07 -19.61
N LEU A 638 21.83 -16.57 -19.46
CA LEU A 638 21.21 -16.37 -18.15
C LEU A 638 19.81 -16.96 -18.16
N SER A 639 19.33 -17.37 -16.98
CA SER A 639 17.93 -17.79 -16.83
C SER A 639 17.33 -17.26 -15.54
N TYR A 640 16.01 -17.15 -15.53
CA TYR A 640 15.25 -16.66 -14.39
C TYR A 640 13.99 -17.47 -14.22
N LYS A 641 13.67 -17.78 -12.96
CA LYS A 641 12.39 -18.35 -12.56
C LYS A 641 12.07 -17.91 -11.14
N TRP A 642 10.84 -17.48 -10.90
CA TRP A 642 10.39 -17.15 -9.56
C TRP A 642 9.30 -18.10 -9.09
N TYR A 643 9.17 -18.18 -7.76
CA TYR A 643 8.19 -19.01 -7.07
C TYR A 643 7.41 -18.15 -6.10
N ALA A 644 6.08 -18.34 -6.03
CA ALA A 644 5.20 -17.52 -5.21
C ALA A 644 5.56 -17.50 -3.71
N VAL A 645 6.21 -18.55 -3.20
CA VAL A 645 6.71 -18.60 -1.81
C VAL A 645 7.76 -17.53 -1.49
N ASN A 646 8.54 -17.10 -2.49
CA ASN A 646 9.56 -16.06 -2.34
C ASN A 646 9.01 -14.66 -2.65
N GLY A 647 7.85 -14.58 -3.31
CA GLY A 647 7.39 -13.35 -3.95
C GLY A 647 7.93 -13.18 -5.38
N HIS A 648 7.45 -12.16 -6.09
CA HIS A 648 7.98 -11.73 -7.38
C HIS A 648 8.55 -10.32 -7.23
N GLN A 649 9.43 -9.94 -8.16
CA GLN A 649 9.91 -8.56 -8.26
C GLN A 649 9.04 -7.77 -9.24
N SER A 650 8.57 -6.61 -8.82
CA SER A 650 7.63 -5.79 -9.62
C SER A 650 8.16 -5.41 -11.00
N PHE A 651 9.45 -5.09 -11.12
CA PHE A 651 10.11 -4.74 -12.39
C PHE A 651 10.61 -5.95 -13.19
N ASN A 652 10.34 -7.18 -12.73
CA ASN A 652 10.70 -8.43 -13.40
C ASN A 652 9.55 -9.45 -13.34
N ALA A 653 8.34 -8.95 -13.54
CA ALA A 653 7.10 -9.71 -13.40
C ALA A 653 6.82 -10.52 -14.68
N ILE A 654 7.47 -11.69 -14.80
CA ILE A 654 7.07 -12.72 -15.77
C ILE A 654 5.87 -13.50 -15.21
N VAL A 655 4.68 -13.22 -15.73
CA VAL A 655 3.39 -13.75 -15.27
C VAL A 655 2.56 -14.26 -16.46
N GLU A 656 1.60 -15.15 -16.19
CA GLU A 656 0.84 -15.84 -17.24
C GLU A 656 0.19 -14.89 -18.26
N ASN A 657 -0.35 -13.73 -17.87
CA ASN A 657 -0.84 -12.71 -18.81
C ASN A 657 -0.43 -11.30 -18.33
N GLY A 658 0.06 -10.44 -19.23
CA GLY A 658 0.54 -9.10 -18.89
C GLY A 658 1.91 -9.05 -18.23
N SER A 659 2.85 -9.87 -18.70
CA SER A 659 4.25 -9.86 -18.25
C SER A 659 4.97 -8.56 -18.58
N PHE A 660 5.83 -8.09 -17.68
CA PHE A 660 6.74 -6.98 -17.94
C PHE A 660 8.06 -7.15 -17.18
N MET A 661 9.15 -6.90 -17.90
CA MET A 661 10.48 -6.90 -17.33
C MET A 661 11.27 -5.69 -17.83
N ARG A 662 11.80 -4.90 -16.89
CA ARG A 662 12.89 -3.95 -17.16
C ARG A 662 14.18 -4.76 -17.32
N ILE A 663 14.23 -5.51 -18.42
CA ILE A 663 15.14 -6.65 -18.58
C ILE A 663 16.61 -6.22 -18.57
N SER A 664 16.93 -5.01 -19.05
CA SER A 664 18.30 -4.49 -19.05
C SER A 664 18.92 -4.35 -17.65
N ASN A 665 18.13 -4.25 -16.58
CA ASN A 665 18.64 -4.23 -15.20
C ASN A 665 19.34 -5.52 -14.80
N TYR A 666 19.03 -6.62 -15.48
CA TYR A 666 19.52 -7.96 -15.15
C TYR A 666 20.67 -8.42 -16.05
N TYR A 667 21.07 -7.56 -17.00
CA TYR A 667 22.14 -7.83 -17.94
C TYR A 667 23.52 -7.58 -17.29
N PRO A 668 24.60 -8.25 -17.74
CA PRO A 668 25.92 -8.07 -17.15
C PRO A 668 26.41 -6.62 -17.29
N SER A 669 26.92 -6.06 -16.19
CA SER A 669 27.46 -4.69 -16.12
C SER A 669 28.99 -4.69 -15.92
N LEU A 670 29.65 -3.65 -16.42
CA LEU A 670 31.11 -3.52 -16.43
C LEU A 670 31.57 -2.48 -15.40
N GLY A 671 32.64 -2.77 -14.69
CA GLY A 671 33.22 -1.86 -13.70
C GLY A 671 32.53 -1.90 -12.34
N TYR A 672 32.92 -0.99 -11.46
CA TYR A 672 32.35 -0.92 -10.12
C TYR A 672 30.92 -0.37 -10.13
N GLN A 673 30.04 -0.96 -9.33
CA GLN A 673 28.62 -0.63 -9.26
C GLN A 673 28.29 0.02 -7.90
N PRO A 674 28.06 1.35 -7.85
CA PRO A 674 27.78 2.06 -6.59
C PRO A 674 26.51 1.58 -5.88
N TYR A 675 25.50 1.09 -6.61
CA TYR A 675 24.26 0.57 -6.03
C TYR A 675 24.42 -0.72 -5.23
N ASN A 676 25.59 -1.36 -5.28
CA ASN A 676 25.94 -2.51 -4.44
C ASN A 676 26.61 -2.10 -3.11
N GLU A 677 26.74 -0.79 -2.84
CA GLU A 677 27.28 -0.28 -1.58
C GLU A 677 26.28 -0.36 -0.43
N VAL A 678 26.81 -0.44 0.79
CA VAL A 678 25.99 -0.36 2.00
C VAL A 678 25.61 1.09 2.27
N GLU A 679 24.34 1.47 2.20
CA GLU A 679 23.95 2.87 2.43
C GLU A 679 23.85 3.24 3.93
N ASP A 680 23.45 2.30 4.78
CA ASP A 680 23.17 2.57 6.20
C ASP A 680 24.45 2.96 6.98
N LYS A 681 24.47 4.18 7.52
CA LYS A 681 25.62 4.75 8.22
C LYS A 681 26.10 3.90 9.41
N GLN A 682 25.18 3.35 10.22
CA GLN A 682 25.56 2.55 11.39
C GLN A 682 26.22 1.23 10.97
N LYS A 683 25.68 0.58 9.94
CA LYS A 683 26.28 -0.62 9.34
C LYS A 683 27.65 -0.30 8.73
N ARG A 684 27.79 0.82 8.00
CA ARG A 684 29.08 1.24 7.43
C ARG A 684 30.15 1.42 8.50
N GLU A 685 29.85 2.15 9.57
CA GLU A 685 30.75 2.33 10.71
C GLU A 685 31.12 0.98 11.36
N ALA A 686 30.15 0.09 11.57
CA ALA A 686 30.36 -1.23 12.16
C ALA A 686 31.29 -2.13 11.33
N TYR A 687 31.24 -2.05 10.00
CA TYR A 687 32.08 -2.83 9.08
C TYR A 687 33.37 -2.11 8.65
N GLY A 688 33.61 -0.89 9.15
CA GLY A 688 34.77 -0.07 8.79
C GLY A 688 34.76 0.37 7.32
N LEU A 689 33.58 0.62 6.76
CA LEU A 689 33.41 1.18 5.42
C LEU A 689 33.54 2.72 5.50
N GLY A 690 34.15 3.34 4.47
CA GLY A 690 34.25 4.81 4.37
C GLY A 690 32.90 5.49 4.12
N ASP A 691 32.88 6.70 3.58
CA ASP A 691 31.62 7.30 3.11
C ASP A 691 31.10 6.58 1.85
N PRO A 692 29.78 6.46 1.64
CA PRO A 692 29.24 5.93 0.38
C PRO A 692 29.63 6.85 -0.78
N THR A 693 29.55 6.33 -2.00
CA THR A 693 29.80 7.11 -3.21
C THR A 693 28.77 8.23 -3.30
N PRO A 694 29.18 9.52 -3.19
CA PRO A 694 28.22 10.61 -3.14
C PRO A 694 27.63 10.88 -4.53
N LEU A 695 26.40 11.41 -4.57
CA LEU A 695 25.87 12.04 -5.77
C LEU A 695 26.83 13.17 -6.17
N LYS A 696 27.18 13.25 -7.45
CA LYS A 696 28.03 14.33 -7.95
C LYS A 696 27.34 15.68 -7.73
N THR A 697 28.09 16.66 -7.26
CA THR A 697 27.61 18.04 -7.16
C THR A 697 27.45 18.66 -8.55
N LEU A 698 26.60 19.68 -8.65
CA LEU A 698 26.38 20.35 -9.93
C LEU A 698 27.68 20.93 -10.53
N GLU A 699 28.58 21.49 -9.70
CA GLU A 699 29.83 22.14 -10.11
C GLU A 699 30.97 21.17 -10.49
N ALA A 700 30.77 19.86 -10.34
CA ALA A 700 31.77 18.88 -10.73
C ALA A 700 32.14 19.02 -12.22
N PRO A 701 33.37 18.68 -12.66
CA PRO A 701 33.73 18.72 -14.07
C PRO A 701 32.74 17.93 -14.94
N GLY A 702 32.38 18.48 -16.09
CA GLY A 702 31.48 17.83 -17.04
C GLY A 702 32.08 16.52 -17.59
N VAL A 703 31.23 15.56 -17.92
CA VAL A 703 31.64 14.26 -18.46
C VAL A 703 31.22 14.17 -19.93
N PHE A 704 32.17 13.87 -20.81
CA PHE A 704 31.88 13.48 -22.18
C PHE A 704 32.14 11.98 -22.31
N LYS A 705 31.09 11.19 -22.51
CA LYS A 705 31.20 9.72 -22.60
C LYS A 705 30.23 9.18 -23.63
N ASN A 706 30.77 8.48 -24.63
CA ASN A 706 29.99 7.82 -25.68
C ASN A 706 29.61 6.39 -25.26
N ASP A 707 28.68 6.27 -24.30
CA ASP A 707 28.13 5.03 -23.73
C ASP A 707 26.74 4.56 -24.22
N PHE A 708 26.27 5.02 -25.39
CA PHE A 708 25.04 4.52 -26.02
C PHE A 708 25.33 3.24 -26.81
N ILE A 709 24.33 2.37 -26.89
CA ILE A 709 24.39 1.08 -27.57
C ILE A 709 23.55 1.05 -28.84
N ASN A 710 23.93 0.17 -29.76
CA ASN A 710 23.01 -0.36 -30.77
C ASN A 710 22.42 -1.68 -30.25
N LEU A 711 21.12 -1.85 -30.38
CA LEU A 711 20.37 -2.99 -29.87
C LEU A 711 19.74 -3.78 -31.04
N ASP A 712 20.03 -5.07 -31.12
CA ASP A 712 19.32 -6.04 -31.95
C ASP A 712 18.71 -7.12 -31.03
N MET A 713 17.39 -7.09 -30.86
CA MET A 713 16.68 -7.90 -29.89
C MET A 713 15.66 -8.82 -30.56
N VAL A 714 15.73 -10.11 -30.28
CA VAL A 714 14.69 -11.09 -30.62
C VAL A 714 13.97 -11.51 -29.35
N VAL A 715 12.68 -11.21 -29.24
CA VAL A 715 11.84 -11.63 -28.12
C VAL A 715 10.91 -12.74 -28.59
N SER A 716 10.81 -13.83 -27.82
CA SER A 716 9.88 -14.92 -28.10
C SER A 716 8.96 -15.22 -26.93
N THR A 717 7.75 -15.66 -27.21
CA THR A 717 6.76 -16.07 -26.20
C THR A 717 5.87 -17.20 -26.73
N GLU A 718 4.97 -17.70 -25.91
CA GLU A 718 3.97 -18.71 -26.28
C GLU A 718 3.07 -18.22 -27.43
N SER A 719 2.65 -19.12 -28.33
CA SER A 719 1.89 -18.76 -29.56
C SER A 719 0.59 -17.98 -29.32
N THR A 720 0.00 -18.10 -28.15
CA THR A 720 -1.23 -17.37 -27.77
C THR A 720 -0.98 -15.92 -27.37
N GLN A 721 0.28 -15.49 -27.25
CA GLN A 721 0.66 -14.15 -26.81
C GLN A 721 1.50 -13.43 -27.86
N THR A 722 1.53 -12.10 -27.72
CA THR A 722 2.36 -11.23 -28.56
C THR A 722 3.53 -10.69 -27.73
N PRO A 723 4.79 -10.95 -28.13
CA PRO A 723 5.96 -10.43 -27.44
C PRO A 723 6.27 -8.99 -27.89
N MET A 724 6.46 -8.11 -26.92
CA MET A 724 6.79 -6.70 -27.12
C MET A 724 8.19 -6.37 -26.64
N GLY A 725 8.90 -5.56 -27.43
CA GLY A 725 10.23 -5.03 -27.13
C GLY A 725 10.28 -3.52 -27.41
N ILE A 726 11.49 -2.98 -27.54
CA ILE A 726 11.74 -1.55 -27.77
C ILE A 726 12.50 -1.34 -29.08
N GLY A 727 12.37 -0.17 -29.70
CA GLY A 727 12.90 0.12 -31.03
C GLY A 727 11.96 -0.28 -32.17
N ASP A 728 12.44 -0.09 -33.39
CA ASP A 728 11.69 -0.34 -34.62
C ASP A 728 11.48 -1.84 -34.87
N LEU A 729 10.29 -2.17 -35.38
CA LEU A 729 9.92 -3.57 -35.68
C LEU A 729 10.58 -4.01 -36.99
N VAL A 730 11.39 -5.07 -36.93
CA VAL A 730 12.01 -5.65 -38.14
C VAL A 730 11.12 -6.72 -38.76
N LYS A 731 10.71 -7.72 -37.96
CA LYS A 731 9.86 -8.82 -38.40
C LYS A 731 9.21 -9.55 -37.23
N THR A 732 8.07 -10.18 -37.50
CA THR A 732 7.38 -11.12 -36.60
C THR A 732 7.17 -12.43 -37.34
N TRP A 733 7.42 -13.56 -36.68
CA TRP A 733 7.18 -14.90 -37.24
C TRP A 733 6.78 -15.88 -36.13
N THR A 734 6.17 -16.99 -36.53
CA THR A 734 5.78 -18.08 -35.61
C THR A 734 6.53 -19.34 -36.01
N GLU A 735 7.14 -20.01 -35.03
CA GLU A 735 7.89 -21.25 -35.23
C GLU A 735 7.80 -22.10 -33.95
N ASN A 736 7.65 -23.43 -34.09
CA ASN A 736 7.62 -24.36 -32.94
C ASN A 736 6.65 -23.95 -31.81
N ASP A 737 5.42 -23.53 -32.18
CA ASP A 737 4.37 -23.08 -31.25
C ASP A 737 4.77 -21.85 -30.40
N ARG A 738 5.66 -21.02 -30.93
CA ARG A 738 6.13 -19.78 -30.32
C ARG A 738 6.08 -18.63 -31.30
N THR A 739 5.72 -17.45 -30.80
CA THR A 739 5.76 -16.20 -31.57
C THR A 739 7.07 -15.50 -31.28
N TYR A 740 7.76 -15.06 -32.33
CA TYR A 740 9.03 -14.35 -32.28
C TYR A 740 8.86 -12.98 -32.92
N THR A 741 9.45 -11.96 -32.30
CA THR A 741 9.52 -10.61 -32.87
C THR A 741 10.93 -10.07 -32.71
N GLN A 742 11.48 -9.50 -33.80
CA GLN A 742 12.77 -8.85 -33.81
C GLN A 742 12.61 -7.33 -33.84
N TYR A 743 13.33 -6.64 -32.95
CA TYR A 743 13.36 -5.20 -32.80
C TYR A 743 14.79 -4.66 -32.92
N LYS A 744 14.93 -3.44 -33.45
CA LYS A 744 16.21 -2.74 -33.57
C LYS A 744 16.13 -1.31 -33.08
N ALA A 745 17.17 -0.85 -32.40
CA ALA A 745 17.31 0.55 -32.03
C ALA A 745 18.79 0.94 -32.07
N ASP A 746 19.10 2.05 -32.75
CA ASP A 746 20.46 2.55 -32.86
C ASP A 746 20.67 3.73 -31.91
N SER A 747 21.87 3.81 -31.32
CA SER A 747 22.27 4.91 -30.42
C SER A 747 21.26 5.20 -29.31
N ILE A 748 21.00 4.20 -28.45
CA ILE A 748 20.12 4.34 -27.29
C ILE A 748 20.90 4.18 -25.98
N PRO A 749 20.42 4.74 -24.85
CA PRO A 749 20.98 4.39 -23.54
C PRO A 749 20.88 2.88 -23.28
N PHE A 750 21.70 2.34 -22.38
CA PHE A 750 21.65 0.94 -21.93
C PHE A 750 20.38 0.67 -21.09
N ARG A 751 19.22 0.77 -21.73
CA ARG A 751 17.91 0.72 -21.10
C ARG A 751 16.91 0.15 -22.09
N PHE A 752 16.45 -1.06 -21.84
CA PHE A 752 15.46 -1.74 -22.66
C PHE A 752 14.60 -2.67 -21.80
N ALA A 753 13.39 -2.90 -22.26
CA ALA A 753 12.38 -3.70 -21.56
C ALA A 753 11.65 -4.61 -22.55
N VAL A 754 10.98 -5.62 -22.00
CA VAL A 754 10.14 -6.53 -22.77
C VAL A 754 8.83 -6.77 -22.03
N ALA A 755 7.79 -7.07 -22.79
CA ALA A 755 6.48 -7.47 -22.26
C ALA A 755 5.87 -8.60 -23.09
N SER A 756 4.88 -9.29 -22.52
CA SER A 756 4.13 -10.34 -23.21
C SER A 756 2.70 -10.42 -22.66
N SER A 757 1.72 -10.42 -23.55
CA SER A 757 0.31 -10.56 -23.18
C SER A 757 -0.53 -11.02 -24.37
N LYS A 758 -1.81 -11.30 -24.09
CA LYS A 758 -2.85 -11.56 -25.10
C LYS A 758 -3.44 -10.24 -25.61
N TYR A 759 -2.64 -9.49 -26.38
CA TYR A 759 -2.99 -8.16 -26.83
C TYR A 759 -4.03 -8.14 -27.96
N GLN A 760 -5.00 -7.24 -27.82
CA GLN A 760 -5.66 -6.57 -28.94
C GLN A 760 -4.80 -5.40 -29.40
N LYS A 761 -4.95 -5.01 -30.68
CA LYS A 761 -4.16 -3.94 -31.29
C LYS A 761 -5.05 -2.94 -32.03
N LYS A 762 -4.83 -1.65 -31.75
CA LYS A 762 -5.39 -0.54 -32.53
C LYS A 762 -4.26 0.40 -32.96
N SER A 763 -4.29 0.89 -34.20
CA SER A 763 -3.22 1.74 -34.73
C SER A 763 -3.72 2.82 -35.68
N ILE A 764 -2.98 3.94 -35.75
CA ILE A 764 -3.15 5.03 -36.72
C ILE A 764 -1.79 5.45 -37.27
N THR A 765 -1.76 5.98 -38.49
CA THR A 765 -0.56 6.63 -39.03
C THR A 765 -0.73 8.14 -39.01
N HIS A 766 0.25 8.86 -38.46
CA HIS A 766 0.24 10.32 -38.39
C HIS A 766 1.65 10.87 -38.61
N ARG A 767 1.80 11.87 -39.49
CA ARG A 767 3.11 12.43 -39.91
C ARG A 767 4.14 11.38 -40.33
N GLY A 768 3.69 10.27 -40.93
CA GLY A 768 4.56 9.15 -41.34
C GLY A 768 5.00 8.23 -40.19
N ILE A 769 4.56 8.49 -38.95
CA ILE A 769 4.82 7.67 -37.76
C ILE A 769 3.61 6.78 -37.49
N ASN A 770 3.84 5.49 -37.24
CA ASN A 770 2.76 4.57 -36.84
C ASN A 770 2.57 4.62 -35.32
N ILE A 771 1.39 5.03 -34.86
CA ILE A 771 1.02 5.06 -33.44
C ILE A 771 0.11 3.88 -33.18
N GLU A 772 0.50 2.99 -32.27
CA GLU A 772 -0.25 1.79 -31.90
C GLU A 772 -0.47 1.68 -30.39
N VAL A 773 -1.57 1.05 -30.02
CA VAL A 773 -1.94 0.74 -28.64
C VAL A 773 -2.23 -0.75 -28.56
N LEU A 774 -1.53 -1.43 -27.67
CA LEU A 774 -1.69 -2.85 -27.36
C LEU A 774 -2.30 -2.98 -25.96
N TYR A 775 -3.47 -3.61 -25.90
CA TYR A 775 -4.34 -3.60 -24.72
C TYR A 775 -5.06 -4.95 -24.55
N ASP A 776 -5.53 -5.27 -23.36
CA ASP A 776 -6.37 -6.44 -23.10
C ASP A 776 -7.78 -6.23 -23.67
N GLU A 777 -8.43 -7.32 -24.13
CA GLU A 777 -9.78 -7.23 -24.70
C GLU A 777 -10.81 -6.62 -23.73
N LYS A 778 -10.59 -6.78 -22.41
CA LYS A 778 -11.45 -6.20 -21.38
C LYS A 778 -11.27 -4.70 -21.20
N HIS A 779 -10.17 -4.10 -21.70
CA HIS A 779 -9.81 -2.70 -21.43
C HIS A 779 -9.82 -1.78 -22.66
N PRO A 780 -10.90 -1.72 -23.47
CA PRO A 780 -10.95 -0.85 -24.65
C PRO A 780 -11.22 0.63 -24.34
N GLU A 781 -11.54 0.99 -23.10
CA GLU A 781 -12.21 2.23 -22.70
C GLU A 781 -11.45 3.50 -23.13
N ASN A 782 -10.13 3.50 -22.93
CA ASN A 782 -9.29 4.69 -23.11
C ASN A 782 -8.37 4.64 -24.34
N VAL A 783 -8.44 3.57 -25.15
CA VAL A 783 -7.56 3.34 -26.30
C VAL A 783 -7.64 4.47 -27.33
N ASP A 784 -8.85 4.94 -27.66
CA ASP A 784 -9.03 6.02 -28.64
C ASP A 784 -8.52 7.37 -28.14
N ARG A 785 -8.63 7.61 -26.83
CA ARG A 785 -8.11 8.82 -26.19
C ARG A 785 -6.60 8.82 -26.16
N LEU A 786 -5.97 7.68 -25.88
CA LEU A 786 -4.52 7.50 -25.96
C LEU A 786 -3.99 7.82 -27.37
N LEU A 787 -4.61 7.25 -28.41
CA LEU A 787 -4.24 7.53 -29.80
C LEU A 787 -4.35 9.02 -30.14
N LYS A 788 -5.42 9.68 -29.68
CA LYS A 788 -5.62 11.12 -29.89
C LYS A 788 -4.60 11.97 -29.13
N ASN A 789 -4.31 11.64 -27.87
CA ASN A 789 -3.31 12.36 -27.08
C ASN A 789 -1.92 12.19 -27.71
N ALA A 790 -1.52 10.97 -28.05
CA ALA A 790 -0.25 10.68 -28.71
C ALA A 790 -0.06 11.48 -30.00
N LYS A 791 -1.12 11.62 -30.81
CA LYS A 791 -1.13 12.46 -32.01
C LYS A 791 -0.80 13.92 -31.68
N LEU A 792 -1.47 14.48 -30.68
CA LEU A 792 -1.30 15.88 -30.25
C LEU A 792 0.08 16.13 -29.62
N SER A 793 0.54 15.22 -28.79
CA SER A 793 1.87 15.25 -28.17
C SER A 793 2.97 15.19 -29.25
N LEU A 794 2.81 14.30 -30.25
CA LEU A 794 3.71 14.22 -31.39
C LEU A 794 3.71 15.50 -32.23
N ASP A 795 2.53 16.08 -32.51
CA ASP A 795 2.40 17.36 -33.21
C ASP A 795 3.14 18.47 -32.46
N TYR A 796 2.86 18.62 -31.16
CA TYR A 796 3.44 19.67 -30.31
C TYR A 796 4.97 19.56 -30.23
N CYS A 797 5.49 18.38 -29.91
CA CYS A 797 6.92 18.19 -29.75
C CYS A 797 7.67 18.30 -31.09
N THR A 798 7.09 17.81 -32.18
CA THR A 798 7.70 17.92 -33.51
C THR A 798 7.80 19.37 -33.96
N ASP A 799 6.73 20.15 -33.77
CA ASP A 799 6.67 21.55 -34.21
C ASP A 799 7.61 22.45 -33.39
N ASN A 800 7.79 22.16 -32.09
CA ASN A 800 8.56 23.01 -31.19
C ASN A 800 10.01 22.55 -30.97
N PHE A 801 10.26 21.25 -30.86
CA PHE A 801 11.53 20.71 -30.34
C PHE A 801 12.35 19.95 -31.39
N GLY A 802 11.71 19.40 -32.42
CA GLY A 802 12.37 18.69 -33.51
C GLY A 802 11.77 17.31 -33.79
N ALA A 803 12.21 16.68 -34.88
CA ALA A 803 11.65 15.43 -35.38
C ALA A 803 11.73 14.28 -34.36
N TYR A 804 10.70 13.43 -34.39
CA TYR A 804 10.67 12.17 -33.63
C TYR A 804 11.66 11.15 -34.27
N PRO A 805 12.50 10.47 -33.47
CA PRO A 805 13.63 9.70 -34.00
C PRO A 805 13.31 8.26 -34.43
N PHE A 806 12.10 7.76 -34.22
CA PHE A 806 11.71 6.36 -34.54
C PHE A 806 10.56 6.30 -35.55
N GLU A 807 10.30 5.13 -36.13
CA GLU A 807 9.21 4.96 -37.13
C GLU A 807 7.83 4.73 -36.48
N LYS A 808 7.82 4.38 -35.19
CA LYS A 808 6.59 4.06 -34.45
C LYS A 808 6.57 4.57 -33.01
N ILE A 809 5.36 4.64 -32.46
CA ILE A 809 5.07 4.85 -31.04
C ILE A 809 4.12 3.74 -30.61
N SER A 810 4.55 2.88 -29.70
CA SER A 810 3.74 1.77 -29.17
C SER A 810 3.40 2.01 -27.70
N PHE A 811 2.13 2.13 -27.35
CA PHE A 811 1.68 2.06 -25.96
C PHE A 811 1.30 0.61 -25.63
N VAL A 812 1.87 0.04 -24.57
CA VAL A 812 1.74 -1.38 -24.25
C VAL A 812 1.24 -1.55 -22.83
N GLU A 813 0.07 -2.17 -22.69
CA GLU A 813 -0.51 -2.51 -21.39
C GLU A 813 0.25 -3.65 -20.70
N VAL A 814 0.45 -3.53 -19.38
CA VAL A 814 1.07 -4.56 -18.54
C VAL A 814 0.26 -4.78 -17.26
N SER A 815 0.38 -5.96 -16.66
CA SER A 815 -0.39 -6.32 -15.46
C SER A 815 -0.02 -5.51 -14.23
N SER A 816 -0.93 -5.44 -13.27
CA SER A 816 -0.74 -4.81 -11.95
C SER A 816 0.22 -5.58 -11.02
N PHE A 817 0.75 -6.72 -11.46
CA PHE A 817 1.91 -7.35 -10.80
C PHE A 817 3.14 -6.46 -10.95
N THR A 818 3.20 -5.70 -12.04
CA THR A 818 4.14 -4.59 -12.16
C THR A 818 3.65 -3.39 -11.37
N SER A 819 4.50 -2.94 -10.45
CA SER A 819 4.26 -1.80 -9.55
C SER A 819 5.54 -0.98 -9.38
N GLY A 820 5.38 0.27 -8.96
CA GLY A 820 6.49 1.23 -8.81
C GLY A 820 6.57 2.28 -9.92
N PHE A 821 5.75 2.18 -10.97
CA PHE A 821 5.51 3.22 -11.97
C PHE A 821 4.08 3.12 -12.50
N ALA A 822 3.54 4.22 -13.03
CA ALA A 822 2.25 4.21 -13.74
C ALA A 822 2.46 3.98 -15.25
N ALA A 823 3.46 4.65 -15.82
CA ALA A 823 3.97 4.40 -17.15
C ALA A 823 5.50 4.58 -17.19
N THR A 824 6.14 4.03 -18.22
CA THR A 824 7.58 4.22 -18.44
C THR A 824 7.91 4.19 -19.92
N ALA A 825 8.55 5.26 -20.39
CA ALA A 825 9.01 5.38 -21.77
C ALA A 825 10.36 4.71 -22.03
N TYR A 826 10.44 4.07 -23.19
CA TYR A 826 11.63 3.51 -23.84
C TYR A 826 11.64 3.93 -25.31
N PRO A 827 12.77 3.78 -26.02
CA PRO A 827 12.83 3.95 -27.48
C PRO A 827 11.66 3.26 -28.19
N ALA A 828 10.82 4.04 -28.90
CA ALA A 828 9.62 3.62 -29.63
C ALA A 828 8.47 2.95 -28.83
N THR A 829 8.64 2.62 -27.54
CA THR A 829 7.65 1.85 -26.76
C THR A 829 7.46 2.43 -25.36
N ILE A 830 6.21 2.61 -24.94
CA ILE A 830 5.82 3.08 -23.60
C ILE A 830 5.00 1.97 -22.94
N PHE A 831 5.48 1.45 -21.82
CA PHE A 831 4.75 0.42 -21.05
C PHE A 831 3.93 1.09 -19.94
N MET A 832 2.68 0.67 -19.77
CA MET A 832 1.76 1.29 -18.80
C MET A 832 0.96 0.23 -18.06
N THR A 833 0.76 0.42 -16.76
CA THR A 833 0.02 -0.54 -15.94
C THR A 833 -1.49 -0.47 -16.22
N GLU A 834 -2.17 -1.61 -16.19
CA GLU A 834 -3.60 -1.74 -16.50
C GLU A 834 -4.49 -0.77 -15.69
N ASN A 835 -4.13 -0.55 -14.42
CA ASN A 835 -4.97 0.13 -13.43
C ASN A 835 -4.80 1.65 -13.37
N MET A 836 -3.92 2.26 -14.17
CA MET A 836 -3.64 3.70 -14.12
C MET A 836 -4.14 4.49 -15.33
N ILE A 837 -4.28 3.81 -16.48
CA ILE A 837 -4.61 4.45 -17.76
C ILE A 837 -5.66 3.66 -18.52
N PHE A 838 -5.44 2.37 -18.73
CA PHE A 838 -6.34 1.55 -19.55
C PHE A 838 -7.69 1.37 -18.87
N HIS A 839 -7.67 0.91 -17.61
CA HIS A 839 -8.87 0.62 -16.83
C HIS A 839 -9.18 1.69 -15.77
N THR A 840 -9.29 2.95 -16.21
CA THR A 840 -9.59 4.11 -15.34
C THR A 840 -10.77 4.92 -15.90
N ASN A 841 -11.67 5.40 -15.04
CA ASN A 841 -12.91 6.07 -15.42
C ASN A 841 -12.70 7.58 -15.63
N ILE A 842 -12.17 7.95 -16.79
CA ILE A 842 -11.93 9.35 -17.16
C ILE A 842 -13.22 10.10 -17.48
N ASP A 843 -14.31 9.38 -17.79
CA ASP A 843 -15.61 9.99 -18.11
C ASP A 843 -16.27 10.70 -16.92
N SER A 844 -15.86 10.39 -15.68
CA SER A 844 -16.44 11.02 -14.49
C SER A 844 -16.08 12.49 -14.37
N ASP A 845 -14.87 12.88 -14.80
CA ASP A 845 -14.41 14.25 -14.82
C ASP A 845 -13.31 14.46 -15.89
N PRO A 846 -13.67 15.01 -17.06
CA PRO A 846 -12.71 15.27 -18.14
C PRO A 846 -11.57 16.24 -17.77
N SER A 847 -11.72 17.03 -16.70
CA SER A 847 -10.63 17.90 -16.22
C SER A 847 -9.49 17.10 -15.56
N LYS A 848 -9.75 15.86 -15.14
CA LYS A 848 -8.75 14.93 -14.58
C LYS A 848 -8.15 14.04 -15.68
N ASP A 849 -7.63 14.66 -16.74
CA ASP A 849 -7.07 13.94 -17.89
C ASP A 849 -5.72 13.27 -17.56
N VAL A 850 -5.81 12.06 -16.99
CA VAL A 850 -4.66 11.22 -16.66
C VAL A 850 -3.91 10.73 -17.91
N ILE A 851 -4.60 10.70 -19.06
CA ILE A 851 -3.96 10.29 -20.31
C ILE A 851 -2.94 11.34 -20.72
N ASN A 852 -3.29 12.63 -20.66
CA ASN A 852 -2.28 13.66 -20.91
C ASN A 852 -1.18 13.65 -19.86
N GLU A 853 -1.57 13.56 -18.59
CA GLU A 853 -0.64 13.53 -17.45
C GLU A 853 0.40 12.41 -17.56
N LEU A 854 0.01 11.23 -18.03
CA LEU A 854 0.91 10.08 -18.12
C LEU A 854 1.39 9.86 -19.56
N ALA A 855 0.51 9.61 -20.52
CA ALA A 855 0.93 9.29 -21.89
C ALA A 855 1.65 10.47 -22.57
N GLY A 856 1.19 11.70 -22.34
CA GLY A 856 1.83 12.91 -22.86
C GLY A 856 3.20 13.15 -22.23
N HIS A 857 3.29 13.04 -20.90
CA HIS A 857 4.55 13.12 -20.13
C HIS A 857 5.57 12.08 -20.58
N GLU A 858 5.17 10.81 -20.62
CA GLU A 858 6.06 9.71 -21.03
C GLU A 858 6.54 9.86 -22.47
N LEU A 859 5.66 10.28 -23.39
CA LEU A 859 6.07 10.52 -24.76
C LEU A 859 7.04 11.71 -24.86
N ALA A 860 6.89 12.73 -24.02
CA ALA A 860 7.83 13.85 -23.98
C ALA A 860 9.25 13.44 -23.55
N HIS A 861 9.42 12.39 -22.74
CA HIS A 861 10.74 11.85 -22.38
C HIS A 861 11.57 11.38 -23.58
N ILE A 862 10.98 11.14 -24.75
CA ILE A 862 11.75 10.82 -25.97
C ILE A 862 12.66 12.00 -26.37
N TRP A 863 12.20 13.25 -26.19
CA TRP A 863 13.03 14.44 -26.34
C TRP A 863 13.85 14.69 -25.07
N TRP A 864 13.25 14.51 -23.88
CA TRP A 864 13.84 14.83 -22.57
C TRP A 864 14.48 13.62 -21.87
N GLY A 865 15.41 12.91 -22.52
CA GLY A 865 16.24 11.88 -21.89
C GLY A 865 16.41 10.56 -22.67
N ASN A 866 15.33 9.90 -23.06
CA ASN A 866 15.42 8.50 -23.52
C ASN A 866 16.15 8.29 -24.86
N SER A 867 16.34 9.35 -25.66
CA SER A 867 16.92 9.21 -27.01
C SER A 867 17.72 10.41 -27.51
N GLN A 868 17.39 11.65 -27.12
CA GLN A 868 18.08 12.84 -27.66
C GLN A 868 19.15 13.44 -26.76
N ILE A 869 18.89 13.54 -25.45
CA ILE A 869 19.83 14.04 -24.44
C ILE A 869 20.11 12.94 -23.41
N ASN A 870 21.30 12.92 -22.81
CA ASN A 870 21.59 12.02 -21.70
C ASN A 870 22.23 12.83 -20.57
N PRO A 871 21.44 13.40 -19.64
CA PRO A 871 21.97 14.19 -18.53
C PRO A 871 23.04 13.43 -17.76
N ASP A 872 24.06 14.14 -17.25
CA ASP A 872 25.01 13.51 -16.33
C ASP A 872 24.31 13.23 -14.99
N GLU A 873 24.57 12.08 -14.38
CA GLU A 873 23.97 11.69 -13.09
C GLU A 873 24.59 12.53 -11.95
N ARG A 874 23.97 13.68 -11.68
CA ARG A 874 24.37 14.68 -10.68
C ARG A 874 23.16 15.48 -10.18
N GLU A 875 23.37 16.34 -9.19
CA GLU A 875 22.37 17.35 -8.79
C GLU A 875 21.84 18.12 -10.00
N GLY A 876 20.52 18.32 -10.08
CA GLY A 876 19.88 19.02 -11.19
C GLY A 876 19.54 18.14 -12.41
N ALA A 877 20.03 16.90 -12.49
CA ALA A 877 19.78 16.02 -13.63
C ALA A 877 18.27 15.76 -13.86
N SER A 878 17.52 15.49 -12.78
CA SER A 878 16.07 15.24 -12.85
C SER A 878 15.27 16.46 -13.31
N MET A 879 15.81 17.68 -13.23
CA MET A 879 15.17 18.85 -13.83
C MET A 879 15.15 18.72 -15.37
N LEU A 880 16.21 18.19 -15.98
CA LEU A 880 16.30 18.06 -17.43
C LEU A 880 15.36 16.98 -17.99
N THR A 881 15.00 15.98 -17.20
CA THR A 881 14.11 14.88 -17.63
C THR A 881 12.66 15.14 -17.20
N GLU A 882 12.42 15.36 -15.91
CA GLU A 882 11.06 15.42 -15.34
C GLU A 882 10.44 16.80 -15.49
N THR A 883 11.17 17.88 -15.17
CA THR A 883 10.61 19.24 -15.27
C THR A 883 10.24 19.59 -16.70
N LEU A 884 11.07 19.21 -17.68
CA LEU A 884 10.80 19.49 -19.09
C LEU A 884 9.64 18.64 -19.65
N ALA A 885 9.53 17.38 -19.21
CA ALA A 885 8.37 16.53 -19.54
C ALA A 885 7.08 17.11 -18.94
N MET A 886 7.10 17.52 -17.67
CA MET A 886 5.96 18.19 -17.02
C MET A 886 5.58 19.52 -17.70
N TYR A 887 6.55 20.34 -18.11
CA TYR A 887 6.23 21.56 -18.87
C TYR A 887 5.54 21.23 -20.20
N THR A 888 6.05 20.23 -20.92
CA THR A 888 5.48 19.78 -22.19
C THR A 888 4.05 19.28 -21.99
N GLU A 889 3.84 18.47 -20.96
CA GLU A 889 2.53 17.97 -20.51
C GLU A 889 1.56 19.11 -20.22
N MET A 890 1.98 20.15 -19.48
CA MET A 890 1.17 21.34 -19.20
C MET A 890 0.81 22.14 -20.46
N MET A 891 1.71 22.25 -21.44
CA MET A 891 1.41 22.97 -22.69
C MET A 891 0.45 22.20 -23.60
N ILE A 892 0.55 20.86 -23.64
CA ILE A 892 -0.44 20.02 -24.33
C ILE A 892 -1.79 20.10 -23.61
N TYR A 893 -1.79 20.08 -22.27
CA TYR A 893 -2.99 20.27 -21.46
C TYR A 893 -3.65 21.62 -21.73
N LYS A 894 -2.86 22.69 -21.85
CA LYS A 894 -3.33 24.03 -22.24
C LYS A 894 -3.99 24.03 -23.63
N LYS A 895 -3.44 23.29 -24.60
CA LYS A 895 -4.04 23.17 -25.94
C LYS A 895 -5.36 22.38 -25.93
N LEU A 896 -5.47 21.38 -25.07
CA LEU A 896 -6.67 20.54 -24.93
C LEU A 896 -7.82 21.28 -24.22
N TYR A 897 -7.52 21.92 -23.08
CA TYR A 897 -8.54 22.42 -22.14
C TYR A 897 -8.52 23.93 -21.93
N GLY A 898 -7.52 24.64 -22.47
CA GLY A 898 -7.36 26.08 -22.31
C GLY A 898 -6.52 26.48 -21.11
N LYS A 899 -6.18 27.78 -21.06
CA LYS A 899 -5.26 28.36 -20.07
C LYS A 899 -5.78 28.32 -18.65
N GLU A 900 -7.06 28.62 -18.43
CA GLU A 900 -7.65 28.65 -17.09
C GLU A 900 -7.61 27.28 -16.41
N THR A 901 -7.97 26.21 -17.13
CA THR A 901 -7.92 24.84 -16.62
C THR A 901 -6.49 24.39 -16.36
N MET A 902 -5.53 24.75 -17.23
CA MET A 902 -4.11 24.53 -16.96
C MET A 902 -3.65 25.25 -15.67
N ARG A 903 -4.09 26.49 -15.41
CA ARG A 903 -3.74 27.20 -14.17
C ARG A 903 -4.33 26.52 -12.92
N GLN A 904 -5.52 25.94 -13.01
CA GLN A 904 -6.07 25.09 -11.93
C GLN A 904 -5.17 23.88 -11.68
N ARG A 905 -4.67 23.24 -12.74
CA ARG A 905 -3.74 22.12 -12.64
C ARG A 905 -2.41 22.50 -11.98
N VAL A 906 -1.86 23.66 -12.33
CA VAL A 906 -0.65 24.20 -11.68
C VAL A 906 -0.88 24.44 -10.18
N GLN A 907 -2.07 24.86 -9.76
CA GLN A 907 -2.39 25.00 -8.34
C GLN A 907 -2.41 23.66 -7.60
N ILE A 908 -2.82 22.57 -8.24
CA ILE A 908 -2.71 21.22 -7.65
C ILE A 908 -1.23 20.86 -7.41
N HIS A 909 -0.35 21.10 -8.40
CA HIS A 909 1.08 20.88 -8.22
C HIS A 909 1.66 21.78 -7.13
N LYS A 910 1.21 23.04 -7.02
CA LYS A 910 1.61 23.93 -5.93
C LYS A 910 1.26 23.35 -4.56
N GLN A 911 0.05 22.80 -4.41
CA GLN A 911 -0.35 22.15 -3.16
C GLN A 911 0.48 20.91 -2.84
N ILE A 912 0.80 20.07 -3.85
CA ILE A 912 1.68 18.90 -3.67
C ILE A 912 3.06 19.36 -3.18
N TYR A 913 3.65 20.34 -3.85
CA TYR A 913 4.93 20.92 -3.48
C TYR A 913 4.90 21.51 -2.06
N ASP A 914 3.89 22.31 -1.73
CA ASP A 914 3.75 22.94 -0.41
C ASP A 914 3.57 21.91 0.72
N ASN A 915 2.87 20.80 0.46
CA ASN A 915 2.69 19.72 1.42
C ASN A 915 3.98 18.93 1.66
N GLU A 916 4.76 18.65 0.61
CA GLU A 916 5.95 17.78 0.69
C GLU A 916 7.22 18.54 1.12
N LYS A 917 7.36 19.83 0.77
CA LYS A 917 8.56 20.62 1.11
C LYS A 917 8.78 20.73 2.63
N GLY A 918 7.70 20.77 3.40
CA GLY A 918 7.73 20.83 4.86
C GLY A 918 8.02 19.48 5.55
N LEU A 919 8.17 18.40 4.77
CA LEU A 919 8.53 17.05 5.23
C LEU A 919 9.93 16.64 4.74
N TYR A 920 10.25 16.93 3.48
CA TYR A 920 11.44 16.45 2.79
C TYR A 920 12.48 17.54 2.47
N GLY A 921 12.18 18.80 2.77
CA GLY A 921 13.03 19.96 2.45
C GLY A 921 12.71 20.62 1.11
N ASP A 922 13.34 21.77 0.86
CA ASP A 922 13.09 22.64 -0.30
C ASP A 922 14.39 23.09 -0.99
N PRO A 923 15.15 22.18 -1.62
CA PRO A 923 16.32 22.57 -2.38
C PRO A 923 15.94 23.42 -3.62
N PRO A 924 16.87 24.25 -4.13
CA PRO A 924 16.72 24.91 -5.41
C PRO A 924 16.45 23.91 -6.55
N LEU A 925 15.62 24.31 -7.52
CA LEU A 925 15.22 23.42 -8.63
C LEU A 925 16.41 23.03 -9.51
N TYR A 926 17.31 23.96 -9.80
CA TYR A 926 18.51 23.68 -10.61
C TYR A 926 19.51 22.71 -9.94
N LYS A 927 19.39 22.51 -8.62
CA LYS A 927 20.18 21.56 -7.81
C LYS A 927 19.32 20.47 -7.19
N VAL A 928 18.19 20.15 -7.83
CA VAL A 928 17.29 19.13 -7.30
C VAL A 928 18.06 17.80 -7.12
N PRO A 929 18.06 17.21 -5.91
CA PRO A 929 18.69 15.92 -5.70
C PRO A 929 17.85 14.82 -6.34
N TYR A 930 18.49 13.70 -6.64
CA TYR A 930 17.79 12.52 -7.16
C TYR A 930 16.71 12.05 -6.16
N GLY A 931 15.52 11.73 -6.66
CA GLY A 931 14.40 11.24 -5.84
C GLY A 931 13.48 12.31 -5.24
N ALA A 932 13.81 13.61 -5.32
CA ALA A 932 12.95 14.70 -4.84
C ALA A 932 11.85 15.06 -5.87
N THR A 933 10.86 14.20 -6.02
CA THR A 933 9.79 14.32 -7.03
C THR A 933 8.92 15.57 -6.86
N HIS A 934 8.62 16.02 -5.64
CA HIS A 934 7.89 17.27 -5.40
C HIS A 934 8.61 18.51 -5.96
N ILE A 935 9.93 18.44 -6.05
CA ILE A 935 10.74 19.49 -6.66
C ILE A 935 10.80 19.29 -8.18
N ALA A 936 11.26 18.14 -8.64
CA ALA A 936 11.49 17.91 -10.07
C ALA A 936 10.20 17.95 -10.91
N TYR A 937 9.08 17.47 -10.37
CA TYR A 937 7.79 17.46 -11.06
C TYR A 937 7.00 18.73 -10.75
N SER A 938 6.61 18.92 -9.49
CA SER A 938 5.65 19.95 -9.11
C SER A 938 6.24 21.36 -9.12
N LYS A 939 7.35 21.61 -8.38
CA LYS A 939 8.06 22.91 -8.44
C LYS A 939 8.54 23.21 -9.87
N GLY A 940 9.01 22.18 -10.58
CA GLY A 940 9.38 22.23 -11.99
C GLY A 940 8.27 22.76 -12.89
N ALA A 941 7.09 22.13 -12.85
CA ALA A 941 5.92 22.54 -13.64
C ALA A 941 5.52 23.99 -13.33
N ILE A 942 5.50 24.38 -12.05
CA ILE A 942 5.15 25.73 -11.61
C ILE A 942 6.14 26.75 -12.19
N ALA A 943 7.44 26.51 -12.02
CA ALA A 943 8.50 27.41 -12.48
C ALA A 943 8.48 27.59 -14.01
N MET A 944 8.33 26.49 -14.75
CA MET A 944 8.30 26.53 -16.22
C MET A 944 7.04 27.20 -16.78
N VAL A 945 5.87 26.96 -16.17
CA VAL A 945 4.64 27.66 -16.59
C VAL A 945 4.73 29.15 -16.27
N GLU A 946 5.27 29.52 -15.11
CA GLU A 946 5.45 30.94 -14.78
C GLU A 946 6.46 31.62 -15.71
N LEU A 947 7.55 30.94 -16.06
CA LEU A 947 8.49 31.42 -17.08
C LEU A 947 7.78 31.65 -18.43
N SER A 948 6.96 30.70 -18.88
CA SER A 948 6.16 30.82 -20.11
C SER A 948 5.24 32.04 -20.10
N GLU A 949 4.76 32.44 -18.93
CA GLU A 949 3.85 33.58 -18.77
C GLU A 949 4.60 34.91 -18.70
N LEU A 950 5.83 34.91 -18.18
CA LEU A 950 6.71 36.08 -18.14
C LEU A 950 7.27 36.45 -19.52
N ILE A 951 7.70 35.47 -20.32
CA ILE A 951 8.41 35.72 -21.59
C ILE A 951 7.71 35.19 -22.85
N GLY A 952 6.62 34.45 -22.71
CA GLY A 952 5.87 33.83 -23.79
C GLY A 952 6.31 32.39 -24.10
N GLU A 953 5.34 31.52 -24.40
CA GLU A 953 5.55 30.11 -24.77
C GLU A 953 6.56 29.94 -25.90
N ASP A 954 6.45 30.75 -26.97
CA ASP A 954 7.32 30.63 -28.15
C ASP A 954 8.79 30.84 -27.79
N LYS A 955 9.11 31.78 -26.88
CA LYS A 955 10.49 32.04 -26.44
C LYS A 955 11.03 30.92 -25.55
N VAL A 956 10.19 30.39 -24.66
CA VAL A 956 10.57 29.22 -23.84
C VAL A 956 10.85 28.04 -24.76
N ASN A 957 9.96 27.75 -25.72
CA ASN A 957 10.14 26.65 -26.67
C ASN A 957 11.36 26.88 -27.57
N GLU A 958 11.67 28.11 -27.97
CA GLU A 958 12.91 28.45 -28.68
C GLU A 958 14.16 28.12 -27.84
N ALA A 959 14.17 28.48 -26.55
CA ALA A 959 15.28 28.14 -25.64
C ALA A 959 15.43 26.62 -25.49
N LEU A 960 14.32 25.90 -25.32
CA LEU A 960 14.32 24.44 -25.21
C LEU A 960 14.79 23.75 -26.49
N LYS A 961 14.41 24.26 -27.66
CA LYS A 961 14.90 23.76 -28.95
C LYS A 961 16.40 23.95 -29.09
N ARG A 962 16.92 25.15 -28.78
CA ARG A 962 18.37 25.44 -28.78
C ARG A 962 19.11 24.56 -27.79
N PHE A 963 18.54 24.34 -26.61
CA PHE A 963 19.09 23.43 -25.62
C PHE A 963 19.27 22.02 -26.19
N LEU A 964 18.24 21.45 -26.85
CA LEU A 964 18.36 20.15 -27.51
C LEU A 964 19.44 20.16 -28.61
N GLU A 965 19.46 21.18 -29.47
CA GLU A 965 20.42 21.29 -30.57
C GLU A 965 21.87 21.37 -30.08
N HIS A 966 22.14 22.12 -29.02
CA HIS A 966 23.49 22.29 -28.44
C HIS A 966 23.93 21.16 -27.51
N ASN A 967 22.99 20.34 -27.02
CA ASN A 967 23.25 19.32 -26.02
C ASN A 967 22.85 17.90 -26.45
N LYS A 968 22.77 17.65 -27.77
CA LYS A 968 22.59 16.29 -28.27
C LYS A 968 23.72 15.40 -27.76
N TYR A 969 23.33 14.18 -27.43
CA TYR A 969 24.27 13.09 -27.17
C TYR A 969 25.35 13.03 -28.29
N PRO A 970 26.65 12.83 -27.98
CA PRO A 970 27.25 12.34 -26.73
C PRO A 970 27.56 13.38 -25.63
N LYS A 971 27.23 14.67 -25.82
CA LYS A 971 27.36 15.65 -24.73
C LYS A 971 26.35 15.28 -23.63
N LYS A 972 26.80 15.25 -22.37
CA LYS A 972 25.92 15.05 -21.20
C LYS A 972 25.61 16.40 -20.54
N PRO A 973 24.43 17.00 -20.79
CA PRO A 973 24.11 18.33 -20.27
C PRO A 973 23.86 18.34 -18.77
N THR A 974 23.93 19.54 -18.20
CA THR A 974 23.58 19.87 -16.82
C THR A 974 22.44 20.90 -16.78
N SER A 975 21.84 21.12 -15.61
CA SER A 975 20.82 22.16 -15.43
C SER A 975 21.35 23.58 -15.74
N LEU A 976 22.67 23.81 -15.63
CA LEU A 976 23.30 25.08 -15.99
C LEU A 976 23.23 25.34 -17.50
N ASP A 977 23.45 24.32 -18.33
CA ASP A 977 23.33 24.45 -19.79
C ASP A 977 21.91 24.89 -20.20
N LEU A 978 20.88 24.44 -19.47
CA LEU A 978 19.50 24.86 -19.69
C LEU A 978 19.24 26.30 -19.24
N LEU A 979 19.74 26.69 -18.06
CA LEU A 979 19.62 28.06 -17.55
C LEU A 979 20.27 29.07 -18.50
N GLU A 980 21.43 28.72 -19.09
CA GLU A 980 22.08 29.56 -20.11
C GLU A 980 21.17 29.82 -21.31
N GLU A 981 20.46 28.82 -21.82
CA GLU A 981 19.54 29.02 -22.94
C GLU A 981 18.32 29.86 -22.54
N PHE A 982 17.84 29.74 -21.30
CA PHE A 982 16.81 30.66 -20.80
C PHE A 982 17.31 32.10 -20.77
N TYR A 983 18.50 32.36 -20.22
CA TYR A 983 19.06 33.72 -20.17
C TYR A 983 19.23 34.36 -21.54
N ARG A 984 19.53 33.57 -22.59
CA ARG A 984 19.71 34.07 -23.97
C ARG A 984 18.42 34.58 -24.61
N VAL A 985 17.25 34.14 -24.16
CA VAL A 985 15.95 34.58 -24.70
C VAL A 985 15.31 35.71 -23.88
N LEU A 986 15.94 36.10 -22.76
CA LEU A 986 15.44 37.18 -21.91
C LEU A 986 15.75 38.55 -22.52
N PRO A 987 14.78 39.48 -22.53
CA PRO A 987 14.97 40.80 -23.11
C PRO A 987 15.64 41.82 -22.18
N ASN A 988 15.75 41.55 -20.87
CA ASN A 988 16.33 42.47 -19.89
C ASN A 988 16.81 41.76 -18.62
N ASP A 989 17.59 42.48 -17.80
CA ASP A 989 18.16 41.97 -16.54
C ASP A 989 17.12 41.77 -15.43
N TYR A 990 15.98 42.46 -15.47
CA TYR A 990 14.90 42.26 -14.49
C TYR A 990 14.32 40.84 -14.60
N LEU A 991 14.02 40.39 -15.82
CA LEU A 991 13.53 39.04 -16.05
C LEU A 991 14.58 37.96 -15.73
N LYS A 992 15.87 38.31 -15.77
CA LYS A 992 16.93 37.42 -15.30
C LYS A 992 16.84 37.17 -13.80
N GLN A 993 16.55 38.21 -13.00
CA GLN A 993 16.33 38.07 -11.56
C GLN A 993 15.10 37.21 -11.24
N GLU A 994 14.02 37.36 -12.00
CA GLU A 994 12.82 36.51 -11.86
C GLU A 994 13.13 35.03 -12.17
N VAL A 995 13.91 34.75 -13.23
CA VAL A 995 14.39 33.39 -13.53
C VAL A 995 15.26 32.86 -12.39
N ASP A 996 16.18 33.65 -11.86
CA ASP A 996 17.02 33.23 -10.74
C ASP A 996 16.17 32.92 -9.49
N GLN A 997 15.11 33.69 -9.24
CA GLN A 997 14.19 33.42 -8.14
C GLN A 997 13.43 32.10 -8.34
N LEU A 998 12.94 31.83 -9.56
CA LEU A 998 12.17 30.61 -9.88
C LEU A 998 13.03 29.32 -9.79
N PHE A 999 14.27 29.37 -10.29
CA PHE A 999 15.08 28.15 -10.46
C PHE A 999 16.21 28.00 -9.42
N ILE A 1000 16.81 29.11 -8.98
CA ILE A 1000 17.95 29.13 -8.04
C ILE A 1000 17.49 29.41 -6.60
N GLY A 1001 16.38 30.14 -6.44
CA GLY A 1001 15.81 30.45 -5.12
C GLY A 1001 16.58 31.55 -4.37
N ILE A 1002 17.07 32.57 -5.08
CA ILE A 1002 17.70 33.73 -4.44
C ILE A 1002 16.64 34.51 -3.67
N ASP A 1003 16.66 34.42 -2.34
CA ASP A 1003 15.92 35.30 -1.44
C ASP A 1003 16.44 36.74 -1.64
N THR A 1004 15.75 37.51 -2.48
CA THR A 1004 15.89 38.98 -2.47
C THR A 1004 15.17 39.51 -1.23
N LYS A 1005 15.87 39.50 -0.10
CA LYS A 1005 15.51 40.30 1.07
C LYS A 1005 15.86 41.76 0.88
#